data_AF-A0A067H4T8-F1
#
_entry.id   AF-A0A067H4T8-F1
#
_cell.length_a   1.000
_cell.length_b   1.000
_cell.length_c   1.000
_cell.angle_alpha   90.00
_cell.angle_beta   90.00
_cell.angle_gamma   90.00
#
_symmetry.space_group_name_H-M   'P 1'
#
loop_
_entity.id
_entity.type
_entity.pdbx_description
1 polymer ?
#
loop_
_entity_poly.entity_id
_entity_poly.type
_entity_poly.pdbx_seq_one_letter_code
_entity_poly.pdbx_strand_id
1 'polypeptide(L)'
;MVAFGKKLKETQIQEWQGYYINYKLLKKKVNRYTQQIQVGAENRLNVLKDFARMLDDQIEKIVLFLLEQQGALASRLSDLGEHHDALSQHQDGSRISELQEAYRAVGHDLLRLLFFVEMNATGLRKILKKFDKRFGYRFTDYYVKTRANHPYSQLRQVFKHVGIGAVVGAISRNLAELQDHQGSYISIYDQPALSHPDPVVDSIKAAVNRLSHSTNFLEFLGKHAFIMQEELPSPSGDQDVEQRYHFTSLLLNLVNTFLYMVNTYVIVPTADNYSLSLGAAATLCGVIIGSMAVAQVFSSVYFSAWSNRSYLKPLVFSSIVLLVGNTLYAMAYDLNSIAVLLIGRLFCGLGSARAVNRRYISDCVPLKLRMRASAGFVSASALGMACGPALACLFQTNFKIYKLTFNEDTLPGWVMALLWLVYLLWLWISFREPPLETKENLVPQEANAGLLINCTVDNGSTRPLLLNSEAKQKDENDDQELDNDDHDEDDEDSKITHRPVTSIMSAYRLLTPSVKVQLFVYFMLKYAMEILLAESSVITEHYFIWSTSRVAIFLACLGLTVLPVNIIVGNYISNIFEERQVLLASEIIVCIGILLSFHILVPYSVPQYVGSALITFVAAEVLEGVNLSLLSRVMSSRLSRGTYNGGLLSTEAGTLARVIADGTITLSGYLGESRLLNVTLLPSLFICISSIVATCITYNSLY
;
A
#
# COMPACT_ATOMS: atom_id res chain seq x y z
N MET A 1 4.91 35.69 12.74
CA MET A 1 5.80 34.93 11.82
C MET A 1 6.85 35.84 11.15
N VAL A 2 7.66 36.60 11.91
CA VAL A 2 8.53 37.69 11.38
C VAL A 2 10.04 37.40 11.43
N ALA A 3 10.54 36.41 12.16
CA ALA A 3 11.97 36.38 12.51
C ALA A 3 12.90 35.44 11.71
N PHE A 4 12.48 34.73 10.64
CA PHE A 4 13.42 33.79 9.98
C PHE A 4 14.58 34.47 9.24
N GLY A 5 14.31 35.56 8.51
CA GLY A 5 15.39 36.29 7.82
C GLY A 5 16.38 36.96 8.78
N LYS A 6 15.94 37.31 9.99
CA LYS A 6 16.77 37.87 11.05
C LYS A 6 17.58 36.76 11.73
N LYS A 7 16.92 35.66 12.11
CA LYS A 7 17.53 34.44 12.64
C LYS A 7 18.61 33.89 11.70
N LEU A 8 18.31 33.78 10.40
CA LEU A 8 19.26 33.32 9.40
C LEU A 8 20.52 34.19 9.36
N LYS A 9 20.38 35.52 9.47
CA LYS A 9 21.52 36.45 9.49
C LYS A 9 22.33 36.37 10.79
N GLU A 10 21.67 36.12 11.92
CA GLU A 10 22.29 36.03 13.25
C GLU A 10 22.98 34.69 13.49
N THR A 11 22.46 33.60 12.92
CA THR A 11 22.98 32.23 13.11
C THR A 11 23.84 31.74 11.94
N GLN A 12 24.16 32.62 10.99
CA GLN A 12 25.01 32.27 9.84
C GLN A 12 26.47 32.10 10.28
N ILE A 13 27.11 31.05 9.79
CA ILE A 13 28.57 30.90 9.89
C ILE A 13 29.19 31.99 9.01
N GLN A 14 29.98 32.89 9.63
CA GLN A 14 30.50 34.11 8.98
C GLN A 14 31.35 33.79 7.74
N GLU A 15 32.19 32.76 7.81
CA GLU A 15 33.03 32.29 6.71
C GLU A 15 32.21 31.85 5.48
N TRP A 16 31.00 31.31 5.71
CA TRP A 16 30.17 30.70 4.65
C TRP A 16 29.01 31.59 4.21
N GLN A 17 28.99 32.85 4.64
CA GLN A 17 27.86 33.77 4.44
C GLN A 17 27.44 33.88 2.97
N GLY A 18 28.39 33.83 2.03
CA GLY A 18 28.14 33.89 0.58
C GLY A 18 27.36 32.70 0.02
N TYR A 19 27.47 31.53 0.63
CA TYR A 19 26.90 30.27 0.14
C TYR A 19 25.49 29.98 0.64
N TYR A 20 25.02 30.70 1.68
CA TYR A 20 23.64 30.57 2.14
C TYR A 20 22.63 31.08 1.12
N ILE A 21 21.42 30.52 1.16
CA ILE A 21 20.27 30.98 0.38
C ILE A 21 19.99 32.47 0.62
N ASN A 22 19.91 33.25 -0.45
CA ASN A 22 19.57 34.67 -0.34
C ASN A 22 18.06 34.88 -0.14
N TYR A 23 17.58 34.51 1.05
CA TYR A 23 16.16 34.57 1.41
C TYR A 23 15.57 35.99 1.30
N LYS A 24 16.38 37.03 1.58
CA LYS A 24 15.95 38.43 1.48
C LYS A 24 15.69 38.83 0.03
N LEU A 25 16.58 38.45 -0.89
CA LEU A 25 16.43 38.71 -2.33
C LEU A 25 15.21 37.97 -2.88
N LEU A 26 15.07 36.67 -2.57
CA LEU A 26 13.92 35.88 -3.02
C LEU A 26 12.60 36.46 -2.48
N LYS A 27 12.56 36.85 -1.21
CA LYS A 27 11.37 37.50 -0.62
C LYS A 27 11.01 38.82 -1.31
N LYS A 28 12.00 39.65 -1.66
CA LYS A 28 11.77 40.90 -2.41
C LYS A 28 11.17 40.62 -3.78
N LYS A 29 11.71 39.62 -4.50
CA LYS A 29 11.20 39.18 -5.81
C LYS A 29 9.77 38.65 -5.74
N VAL A 30 9.46 37.79 -4.77
CA VAL A 30 8.08 37.31 -4.53
C VAL A 30 7.10 38.47 -4.33
N ASN A 31 7.46 39.48 -3.55
CA ASN A 31 6.63 40.66 -3.36
C ASN A 31 6.50 41.50 -4.65
N ARG A 32 7.57 41.64 -5.44
CA ARG A 32 7.55 42.36 -6.72
C ARG A 32 6.61 41.70 -7.74
N TYR A 33 6.70 40.38 -7.89
CA TYR A 33 5.79 39.62 -8.75
C TYR A 33 4.33 39.75 -8.30
N THR A 34 4.08 39.88 -6.99
CA THR A 34 2.71 40.13 -6.48
C THR A 34 2.17 41.47 -7.00
N GLN A 35 2.99 42.52 -7.01
CA GLN A 35 2.61 43.84 -7.53
C GLN A 35 2.47 43.83 -9.06
N GLN A 36 3.37 43.15 -9.78
CA GLN A 36 3.35 43.08 -11.25
C GLN A 36 2.14 42.31 -11.79
N ILE A 37 1.70 41.25 -11.11
CA ILE A 37 0.49 40.49 -11.47
C ILE A 37 -0.79 41.29 -11.16
N GLN A 38 -0.82 42.06 -10.07
CA GLN A 38 -1.96 42.93 -9.74
C GLN A 38 -2.16 44.08 -10.75
N VAL A 39 -1.09 44.53 -11.40
CA VAL A 39 -1.12 45.60 -12.41
C VAL A 39 -1.32 45.05 -13.84
N GLY A 40 -1.48 43.72 -13.99
CA GLY A 40 -1.70 43.08 -15.30
C GLY A 40 -0.48 43.10 -16.24
N ALA A 41 0.71 43.41 -15.72
CA ALA A 41 1.90 43.72 -16.53
C ALA A 41 2.74 42.50 -16.97
N GLU A 42 2.56 41.32 -16.36
CA GLU A 42 3.36 40.12 -16.66
C GLU A 42 2.50 38.85 -16.80
N ASN A 43 2.81 38.04 -17.83
CA ASN A 43 2.24 36.71 -18.01
C ASN A 43 2.62 35.77 -16.85
N ARG A 44 1.60 35.13 -16.25
CA ARG A 44 1.73 34.25 -15.07
C ARG A 44 2.78 33.14 -15.24
N LEU A 45 2.91 32.57 -16.44
CA LEU A 45 3.90 31.55 -16.80
C LEU A 45 5.36 32.06 -16.72
N ASN A 46 5.60 33.33 -17.07
CA ASN A 46 6.93 33.91 -17.02
C ASN A 46 7.40 34.12 -15.57
N VAL A 47 6.50 34.49 -14.66
CA VAL A 47 6.80 34.61 -13.22
C VAL A 47 7.21 33.27 -12.62
N LEU A 48 6.48 32.19 -12.94
CA LEU A 48 6.81 30.84 -12.45
C LEU A 48 8.17 30.38 -12.98
N LYS A 49 8.45 30.61 -14.26
CA LYS A 49 9.71 30.25 -14.91
C LYS A 49 10.90 31.03 -14.35
N ASP A 50 10.75 32.35 -14.18
CA ASP A 50 11.79 33.22 -13.63
C ASP A 50 12.09 32.86 -12.17
N PHE A 51 11.05 32.68 -11.35
CA PHE A 51 11.24 32.28 -9.96
C PHE A 51 11.84 30.88 -9.80
N ALA A 52 11.46 29.92 -10.66
CA ALA A 52 12.06 28.58 -10.67
C ALA A 52 13.55 28.62 -11.01
N ARG A 53 13.96 29.38 -12.02
CA ARG A 53 15.38 29.57 -12.37
C ARG A 53 16.16 30.19 -11.21
N MET A 54 15.61 31.25 -10.60
CA MET A 54 16.25 31.88 -9.44
C MET A 54 16.43 30.93 -8.25
N LEU A 55 15.49 30.01 -8.03
CA LEU A 55 15.63 28.98 -7.01
C LEU A 55 16.70 27.94 -7.39
N ASP A 56 16.74 27.51 -8.65
CA ASP A 56 17.75 26.60 -9.18
C ASP A 56 19.16 27.16 -8.98
N ASP A 57 19.40 28.44 -9.34
CA ASP A 57 20.69 29.11 -9.14
C ASP A 57 21.11 29.16 -7.66
N GLN A 58 20.15 29.32 -6.74
CA GLN A 58 20.46 29.30 -5.31
C GLN A 58 20.78 27.89 -4.82
N ILE A 59 20.07 26.87 -5.31
CA ILE A 59 20.32 25.47 -4.97
C ILE A 59 21.68 25.04 -5.50
N GLU A 60 22.00 25.40 -6.75
CA GLU A 60 23.31 25.13 -7.37
C GLU A 60 24.45 25.61 -6.50
N LYS A 61 24.40 26.88 -6.10
CA LYS A 61 25.40 27.50 -5.23
C LYS A 61 25.58 26.75 -3.92
N ILE A 62 24.48 26.31 -3.29
CA ILE A 62 24.51 25.57 -2.02
C ILE A 62 25.14 24.19 -2.22
N VAL A 63 24.80 23.54 -3.34
CA VAL A 63 25.24 22.18 -3.67
C VAL A 63 26.71 22.13 -4.04
N LEU A 64 27.20 23.05 -4.87
CA LEU A 64 28.61 23.13 -5.24
C LEU A 64 29.49 23.33 -3.99
N PHE A 65 29.07 24.22 -3.09
CA PHE A 65 29.76 24.42 -1.81
C PHE A 65 29.70 23.18 -0.92
N LEU A 66 28.56 22.48 -0.85
CA LEU A 66 28.44 21.22 -0.11
C LEU A 66 29.43 20.17 -0.62
N LEU A 67 29.55 20.00 -1.93
CA LEU A 67 30.48 19.05 -2.55
C LEU A 67 31.94 19.41 -2.25
N GLU A 68 32.29 20.69 -2.32
CA GLU A 68 33.63 21.19 -1.99
C GLU A 68 34.00 20.86 -0.52
N GLN A 69 33.09 21.13 0.41
CA GLN A 69 33.31 20.84 1.83
C GLN A 69 33.34 19.33 2.12
N GLN A 70 32.52 18.53 1.44
CA GLN A 70 32.59 17.07 1.54
C GLN A 70 33.94 16.54 1.02
N GLY A 71 34.46 17.09 -0.07
CA GLY A 71 35.79 16.75 -0.60
C GLY A 71 36.91 17.10 0.37
N ALA A 72 36.85 18.28 1.00
CA ALA A 72 37.83 18.69 2.01
C ALA A 72 37.82 17.77 3.26
N LEU A 73 36.63 17.39 3.74
CA LEU A 73 36.49 16.44 4.85
C LEU A 73 37.01 15.05 4.45
N ALA A 74 36.70 14.58 3.25
CA ALA A 74 37.18 13.30 2.74
C ALA A 74 38.70 13.25 2.61
N SER A 75 39.34 14.31 2.10
CA SER A 75 40.79 14.42 2.03
C SER A 75 41.41 14.33 3.42
N ARG A 76 40.90 15.11 4.38
CA ARG A 76 41.41 15.08 5.77
C ARG A 76 41.23 13.72 6.43
N LEU A 77 40.13 13.02 6.17
CA LEU A 77 39.92 11.66 6.68
C LEU A 77 40.88 10.65 6.03
N SER A 78 41.21 10.81 4.75
CA SER A 78 42.22 10.00 4.07
C SER A 78 43.59 10.21 4.71
N ASP A 79 44.00 11.46 4.91
CA ASP A 79 45.28 11.81 5.54
C ASP A 79 45.36 11.23 6.96
N LEU A 80 44.29 11.38 7.76
CA LEU A 80 44.23 10.79 9.11
C LEU A 80 44.23 9.27 9.11
N GLY A 81 43.71 8.63 8.06
CA GLY A 81 43.78 7.18 7.84
C GLY A 81 45.22 6.72 7.62
N GLU A 82 45.99 7.42 6.79
CA GLU A 82 47.41 7.10 6.56
C GLU A 82 48.25 7.26 7.83
N HIS A 83 47.96 8.29 8.65
CA HIS A 83 48.61 8.48 9.94
C HIS A 83 48.22 7.39 10.95
N HIS A 84 46.97 6.92 10.90
CA HIS A 84 46.49 5.81 11.72
C HIS A 84 47.21 4.49 11.40
N ASP A 85 47.36 4.16 10.11
CA ASP A 85 48.07 2.96 9.65
C ASP A 85 49.56 2.99 10.02
N ALA A 86 50.19 4.17 9.95
CA ALA A 86 51.58 4.38 10.36
C ALA A 86 51.77 4.24 11.90
N LEU A 87 50.78 4.63 12.69
CA LEU A 87 50.81 4.56 14.17
C LEU A 87 50.49 3.16 14.71
N SER A 88 49.71 2.35 14.00
CA SER A 88 49.46 0.94 14.38
C SER A 88 50.73 0.08 14.46
N GLN A 89 51.87 0.56 13.93
CA GLN A 89 53.18 -0.09 14.03
C GLN A 89 53.99 0.31 15.28
N HIS A 90 53.64 1.40 15.98
CA HIS A 90 54.35 1.89 17.17
C HIS A 90 53.37 2.40 18.25
N GLN A 91 53.23 1.65 19.36
CA GLN A 91 52.35 1.98 20.48
C GLN A 91 52.88 3.16 21.33
N ASP A 92 52.51 4.39 20.95
CA ASP A 92 52.67 5.59 21.78
C ASP A 92 51.30 6.16 22.18
N GLY A 93 50.95 6.09 23.47
CA GLY A 93 49.64 6.51 23.99
C GLY A 93 49.32 8.02 23.85
N SER A 94 50.34 8.89 23.77
CA SER A 94 50.14 10.32 23.55
C SER A 94 49.69 10.65 22.12
N ARG A 95 50.24 9.95 21.12
CA ARG A 95 49.91 10.15 19.70
C ARG A 95 48.50 9.64 19.36
N ILE A 96 48.03 8.62 20.07
CA ILE A 96 46.65 8.10 19.95
C ILE A 96 45.64 9.16 20.40
N SER A 97 45.92 9.87 21.50
CA SER A 97 45.06 10.96 21.99
C SER A 97 45.01 12.14 21.00
N GLU A 98 46.16 12.51 20.41
CA GLU A 98 46.24 13.55 19.37
C GLU A 98 45.43 13.15 18.12
N LEU A 99 45.50 11.88 17.71
CA LEU A 99 44.75 11.37 16.57
C LEU A 99 43.24 11.32 16.83
N GLN A 100 42.81 10.91 18.03
CA GLN A 100 41.40 10.97 18.44
C GLN A 100 40.87 12.40 18.38
N GLU A 101 41.63 13.38 18.86
CA GLU A 101 41.23 14.79 18.83
C GLU A 101 41.16 15.32 17.39
N ALA A 102 42.07 14.87 16.52
CA ALA A 102 42.01 15.20 15.09
C ALA A 102 40.74 14.65 14.41
N TYR A 103 40.34 13.42 14.71
CA TYR A 103 39.06 12.86 14.24
C TYR A 103 37.84 13.59 14.81
N ARG A 104 37.87 14.00 16.09
CA ARG A 104 36.82 14.85 16.69
C ARG A 104 36.72 16.21 16.01
N ALA A 105 37.85 16.82 15.66
CA ALA A 105 37.88 18.08 14.92
C ALA A 105 37.17 17.95 13.55
N VAL A 106 37.42 16.86 12.82
CA VAL A 106 36.68 16.57 11.57
C VAL A 106 35.18 16.38 11.84
N GLY A 107 34.82 15.73 12.95
CA GLY A 107 33.43 15.61 13.40
C GLY A 107 32.76 16.95 13.70
N HIS A 108 33.46 17.89 14.32
CA HIS A 108 32.97 19.26 14.55
C HIS A 108 32.77 20.04 13.24
N ASP A 109 33.68 19.90 12.28
CA ASP A 109 33.52 20.52 10.96
C ASP A 109 32.34 19.91 10.18
N LEU A 110 32.11 18.60 10.31
CA LEU A 110 30.92 17.95 9.76
C LEU A 110 29.63 18.48 10.42
N LEU A 111 29.63 18.73 11.73
CA LEU A 111 28.49 19.35 12.42
C LEU A 111 28.19 20.76 11.89
N ARG A 112 29.22 21.57 11.62
CA ARG A 112 29.06 22.88 10.97
C ARG A 112 28.41 22.72 9.59
N LEU A 113 28.86 21.74 8.80
CA LEU A 113 28.32 21.45 7.47
C LEU A 113 26.85 20.99 7.52
N LEU A 114 26.51 20.09 8.44
CA LEU A 114 25.14 19.63 8.65
C LEU A 114 24.19 20.79 9.01
N PHE A 115 24.65 21.69 9.89
CA PHE A 115 23.91 22.88 10.26
C PHE A 115 23.70 23.84 9.08
N PHE A 116 24.72 24.01 8.23
CA PHE A 116 24.59 24.77 6.98
C PHE A 116 23.51 24.19 6.06
N VAL A 117 23.50 22.87 5.83
CA VAL A 117 22.49 22.21 4.98
C VAL A 117 21.09 22.34 5.58
N GLU A 118 20.94 22.16 6.89
CA GLU A 118 19.66 22.31 7.61
C GLU A 118 19.06 23.71 7.43
N MET A 119 19.90 24.74 7.59
CA MET A 119 19.47 26.13 7.51
C MET A 119 19.02 26.50 6.10
N ASN A 120 19.73 26.01 5.08
CA ASN A 120 19.41 26.21 3.68
C ASN A 120 18.13 25.45 3.26
N ALA A 121 17.98 24.19 3.66
CA ALA A 121 16.76 23.41 3.43
C ALA A 121 15.52 24.09 4.08
N THR A 122 15.68 24.62 5.28
CA THR A 122 14.62 25.41 5.95
C THR A 122 14.30 26.69 5.19
N GLY A 123 15.31 27.38 4.65
CA GLY A 123 15.14 28.58 3.83
C GLY A 123 14.36 28.30 2.54
N LEU A 124 14.72 27.23 1.83
CA LEU A 124 14.02 26.75 0.63
C LEU A 124 12.55 26.46 0.92
N ARG A 125 12.26 25.69 1.99
CA ARG A 125 10.90 25.40 2.42
C ARG A 125 10.09 26.67 2.69
N LYS A 126 10.66 27.63 3.42
CA LYS A 126 9.97 28.86 3.79
C LYS A 126 9.73 29.80 2.63
N ILE A 127 10.56 29.78 1.59
CA ILE A 127 10.34 30.63 0.42
C ILE A 127 9.32 30.00 -0.52
N LEU A 128 9.38 28.68 -0.72
CA LEU A 128 8.39 27.90 -1.47
C LEU A 128 6.99 28.08 -0.87
N LYS A 129 6.83 27.86 0.44
CA LYS A 129 5.56 28.11 1.16
C LYS A 129 5.07 29.55 1.05
N LYS A 130 5.99 30.53 1.01
CA LYS A 130 5.65 31.95 0.87
C LYS A 130 5.14 32.25 -0.54
N PHE A 131 5.73 31.62 -1.56
CA PHE A 131 5.31 31.76 -2.94
C PHE A 131 3.87 31.23 -3.10
N ASP A 132 3.62 29.98 -2.69
CA ASP A 132 2.28 29.37 -2.80
C ASP A 132 1.21 30.16 -2.03
N LYS A 133 1.52 30.63 -0.81
CA LYS A 133 0.57 31.43 -0.03
C LYS A 133 0.17 32.75 -0.73
N ARG A 134 1.05 33.34 -1.53
CA ARG A 134 0.77 34.63 -2.20
C ARG A 134 0.03 34.46 -3.52
N PHE A 135 0.28 33.36 -4.22
CA PHE A 135 -0.22 33.19 -5.57
C PHE A 135 -1.26 32.07 -5.70
N GLY A 136 -1.55 31.34 -4.63
CA GLY A 136 -2.53 30.24 -4.61
C GLY A 136 -2.13 29.00 -5.41
N TYR A 137 -0.97 29.04 -6.06
CA TYR A 137 -0.50 27.98 -6.95
C TYR A 137 0.09 26.81 -6.15
N ARG A 138 -0.07 25.59 -6.69
CA ARG A 138 0.71 24.40 -6.35
C ARG A 138 2.14 24.49 -6.92
N PHE A 139 2.80 25.64 -6.82
CA PHE A 139 4.12 25.83 -7.42
C PHE A 139 5.18 25.01 -6.70
N THR A 140 5.14 24.94 -5.36
CA THR A 140 6.00 24.02 -4.61
C THR A 140 5.87 22.59 -5.11
N ASP A 141 4.65 22.14 -5.37
CA ASP A 141 4.37 20.79 -5.84
C ASP A 141 4.99 20.53 -7.23
N TYR A 142 4.74 21.44 -8.18
CA TYR A 142 5.32 21.37 -9.52
C TYR A 142 6.86 21.39 -9.44
N TYR A 143 7.41 22.37 -8.72
CA TYR A 143 8.84 22.61 -8.64
C TYR A 143 9.58 21.41 -8.02
N VAL A 144 9.06 20.87 -6.90
CA VAL A 144 9.63 19.71 -6.23
C VAL A 144 9.42 18.44 -7.05
N LYS A 145 8.22 18.20 -7.63
CA LYS A 145 7.96 16.99 -8.45
C LYS A 145 8.91 16.90 -9.64
N THR A 146 9.10 17.99 -10.38
CA THR A 146 9.97 17.99 -11.57
C THR A 146 11.44 17.79 -11.24
N ARG A 147 11.87 18.16 -10.01
CA ARG A 147 13.28 18.20 -9.61
C ARG A 147 13.66 17.12 -8.61
N ALA A 148 12.74 16.52 -7.85
CA ALA A 148 13.08 15.46 -6.89
C ALA A 148 13.56 14.18 -7.60
N ASN A 149 13.01 13.90 -8.78
CA ASN A 149 13.22 12.64 -9.51
C ASN A 149 14.10 12.77 -10.76
N HIS A 150 14.46 13.98 -11.18
CA HIS A 150 15.29 14.18 -12.37
C HIS A 150 16.76 13.83 -12.06
N PRO A 151 17.46 13.04 -12.92
CA PRO A 151 18.81 12.54 -12.65
C PRO A 151 19.85 13.66 -12.44
N TYR A 152 19.69 14.79 -13.14
CA TYR A 152 20.59 15.94 -13.07
C TYR A 152 20.12 17.03 -12.08
N SER A 153 19.12 16.75 -11.26
CA SER A 153 18.62 17.75 -10.33
C SER A 153 19.53 17.90 -9.10
N GLN A 154 20.05 19.11 -8.92
CA GLN A 154 20.87 19.48 -7.77
C GLN A 154 20.08 19.48 -6.46
N LEU A 155 18.75 19.63 -6.53
CA LEU A 155 17.85 19.54 -5.37
C LEU A 155 17.93 18.16 -4.69
N ARG A 156 18.19 17.09 -5.47
CA ARG A 156 18.37 15.72 -4.95
C ARG A 156 19.61 15.59 -4.07
N GLN A 157 20.68 16.33 -4.36
CA GLN A 157 21.92 16.26 -3.58
C GLN A 157 21.75 16.89 -2.19
N VAL A 158 20.97 17.97 -2.10
CA VAL A 158 20.58 18.58 -0.82
C VAL A 158 19.68 17.64 0.01
N PHE A 159 18.84 16.81 -0.63
CA PHE A 159 17.86 15.97 0.06
C PHE A 159 18.32 14.56 0.43
N LYS A 160 19.12 13.91 -0.42
CA LYS A 160 19.56 12.53 -0.16
C LYS A 160 20.85 12.45 0.65
N HIS A 161 21.49 13.58 0.96
CA HIS A 161 22.70 13.65 1.78
C HIS A 161 23.78 12.64 1.34
N VAL A 162 23.91 12.43 0.03
CA VAL A 162 24.80 11.42 -0.55
C VAL A 162 26.24 11.75 -0.12
N GLY A 163 26.96 10.76 0.42
CA GLY A 163 28.32 10.92 0.93
C GLY A 163 28.44 11.31 2.40
N ILE A 164 27.46 12.01 2.99
CA ILE A 164 27.49 12.37 4.42
C ILE A 164 27.51 11.12 5.29
N GLY A 165 26.69 10.11 4.98
CA GLY A 165 26.65 8.84 5.71
C GLY A 165 27.99 8.09 5.71
N ALA A 166 28.76 8.17 4.62
CA ALA A 166 30.08 7.55 4.53
C ALA A 166 31.10 8.28 5.42
N VAL A 167 31.07 9.61 5.44
CA VAL A 167 31.92 10.43 6.33
C VAL A 167 31.59 10.17 7.80
N VAL A 168 30.30 10.09 8.16
CA VAL A 168 29.84 9.74 9.51
C VAL A 168 30.31 8.33 9.91
N GLY A 169 30.19 7.37 8.99
CA GLY A 169 30.65 6.00 9.19
C GLY A 169 32.16 5.92 9.43
N ALA A 170 32.95 6.63 8.63
CA ALA A 170 34.41 6.68 8.77
C ALA A 170 34.84 7.28 10.13
N ILE A 171 34.24 8.41 10.53
CA ILE A 171 34.53 9.05 11.83
C ILE A 171 34.14 8.14 12.99
N SER A 172 32.93 7.58 12.94
CA SER A 172 32.40 6.73 14.02
C SER A 172 33.23 5.45 14.18
N ARG A 173 33.65 4.84 13.07
CA ARG A 173 34.51 3.65 13.06
C ARG A 173 35.88 3.95 13.65
N ASN A 174 36.58 4.94 13.12
CA ASN A 174 37.96 5.22 13.52
C ASN A 174 38.03 5.73 14.98
N LEU A 175 37.03 6.47 15.47
CA LEU A 175 36.95 6.84 16.88
C LEU A 175 36.67 5.65 17.80
N ALA A 176 35.82 4.71 17.39
CA ALA A 176 35.53 3.50 18.16
C ALA A 176 36.75 2.58 18.25
N GLU A 177 37.47 2.41 17.14
CA GLU A 177 38.71 1.61 17.07
C GLU A 177 39.84 2.21 17.93
N LEU A 178 39.93 3.54 18.01
CA LEU A 178 40.89 4.22 18.87
C LEU A 178 40.52 4.19 20.36
N GLN A 179 39.24 3.95 20.71
CA GLN A 179 38.78 3.87 22.10
C GLN A 179 38.96 2.48 22.70
N ASP A 180 38.72 1.42 21.92
CA ASP A 180 38.74 0.04 22.41
C ASP A 180 40.12 -0.60 22.18
N HIS A 181 41.00 -0.56 23.17
CA HIS A 181 42.35 -1.16 23.10
C HIS A 181 42.34 -2.70 23.23
N GLN A 182 41.18 -3.36 23.18
CA GLN A 182 41.06 -4.80 23.30
C GLN A 182 40.05 -5.39 22.30
N GLY A 183 40.55 -6.25 21.41
CA GLY A 183 39.81 -7.42 20.96
C GLY A 183 39.61 -7.54 19.45
N SER A 184 40.24 -8.57 18.91
CA SER A 184 40.02 -9.15 17.57
C SER A 184 38.53 -9.40 17.28
N TYR A 185 37.90 -8.52 16.50
CA TYR A 185 36.61 -8.79 15.87
C TYR A 185 36.83 -9.29 14.44
N ILE A 186 36.23 -10.43 14.09
CA ILE A 186 36.35 -11.04 12.75
C ILE A 186 35.49 -10.27 11.72
N SER A 187 34.43 -9.59 12.17
CA SER A 187 33.52 -8.81 11.33
C SER A 187 33.23 -7.44 11.93
N ILE A 188 33.20 -6.43 11.07
CA ILE A 188 32.90 -5.02 11.34
C ILE A 188 31.47 -4.75 11.85
N TYR A 189 30.60 -5.76 11.86
CA TYR A 189 29.20 -5.65 12.32
C TYR A 189 28.94 -6.39 13.64
N ASP A 190 29.94 -7.09 14.19
CA ASP A 190 29.79 -7.91 15.39
C ASP A 190 30.01 -7.13 16.70
N GLN A 191 30.20 -5.80 16.62
CA GLN A 191 30.42 -4.98 17.82
C GLN A 191 29.14 -4.90 18.68
N PRO A 192 29.21 -5.27 19.98
CA PRO A 192 28.13 -4.96 20.92
C PRO A 192 28.00 -3.43 21.05
N ALA A 193 26.79 -2.94 21.31
CA ALA A 193 26.54 -1.52 21.55
C ALA A 193 27.46 -1.00 22.66
N LEU A 194 28.41 -0.15 22.31
CA LEU A 194 29.39 0.45 23.22
C LEU A 194 28.70 1.05 24.46
N SER A 195 29.32 0.86 25.63
CA SER A 195 28.82 1.37 26.91
C SER A 195 28.81 2.91 26.97
N HIS A 196 29.74 3.59 26.29
CA HIS A 196 29.83 5.06 26.23
C HIS A 196 30.24 5.57 24.83
N PRO A 197 29.29 5.94 23.95
CA PRO A 197 29.62 6.56 22.66
C PRO A 197 30.28 7.94 22.84
N ASP A 198 31.21 8.29 21.94
CA ASP A 198 31.84 9.61 21.93
C ASP A 198 30.78 10.72 21.73
N PRO A 199 30.81 11.81 22.52
CA PRO A 199 29.80 12.87 22.48
C PRO A 199 29.68 13.57 21.13
N VAL A 200 30.75 13.58 20.32
CA VAL A 200 30.73 14.14 18.96
C VAL A 200 29.90 13.24 18.04
N VAL A 201 30.02 11.92 18.16
CA VAL A 201 29.26 10.94 17.37
C VAL A 201 27.76 11.02 17.66
N ASP A 202 27.38 11.19 18.93
CA ASP A 202 25.97 11.39 19.30
C ASP A 202 25.39 12.71 18.78
N SER A 203 26.19 13.77 18.85
CA SER A 203 25.83 15.07 18.27
C SER A 203 25.62 14.99 16.76
N ILE A 204 26.46 14.23 16.05
CA ILE A 204 26.35 13.97 14.62
C ILE A 204 25.08 13.16 14.32
N LYS A 205 24.81 12.07 15.04
CA LYS A 205 23.58 11.29 14.89
C LYS A 205 22.33 12.15 15.10
N ALA A 206 22.32 12.98 16.14
CA ALA A 206 21.22 13.90 16.41
C ALA A 206 21.04 14.92 15.26
N ALA A 207 22.13 15.47 14.73
CA ALA A 207 22.09 16.40 13.60
C ALA A 207 21.59 15.73 12.30
N VAL A 208 22.05 14.51 12.00
CA VAL A 208 21.61 13.72 10.84
C VAL A 208 20.13 13.37 10.95
N ASN A 209 19.64 13.01 12.14
CA ASN A 209 18.22 12.74 12.38
C ASN A 209 17.36 14.00 12.17
N ARG A 210 17.77 15.15 12.74
CA ARG A 210 17.08 16.44 12.51
C ARG A 210 17.03 16.83 11.04
N LEU A 211 18.14 16.61 10.34
CA LEU A 211 18.27 16.90 8.92
C LEU A 211 17.37 15.99 8.09
N SER A 212 17.37 14.69 8.37
CA SER A 212 16.51 13.68 7.73
C SER A 212 15.04 14.02 7.93
N HIS A 213 14.61 14.42 9.13
CA HIS A 213 13.23 14.90 9.35
C HIS A 213 12.90 16.13 8.52
N SER A 214 13.86 17.04 8.34
CA SER A 214 13.67 18.27 7.57
C SER A 214 13.63 18.06 6.05
N THR A 215 14.41 17.12 5.52
CA THR A 215 14.41 16.79 4.10
C THR A 215 13.28 15.84 3.74
N ASN A 216 12.95 14.87 4.61
CA ASN A 216 11.74 14.06 4.49
C ASN A 216 10.47 14.90 4.45
N PHE A 217 10.40 16.06 5.10
CA PHE A 217 9.25 16.97 5.00
C PHE A 217 9.11 17.63 3.61
N LEU A 218 10.22 17.94 2.94
CA LEU A 218 10.20 18.50 1.58
C LEU A 218 9.94 17.41 0.53
N GLU A 219 10.47 16.21 0.76
CA GLU A 219 10.12 15.02 -0.01
C GLU A 219 8.65 14.63 0.22
N PHE A 220 8.13 14.81 1.44
CA PHE A 220 6.72 14.69 1.80
C PHE A 220 5.89 15.73 1.05
N LEU A 221 6.29 17.00 0.99
CA LEU A 221 5.59 18.00 0.16
C LEU A 221 5.59 17.62 -1.33
N GLY A 222 6.69 17.05 -1.84
CA GLY A 222 6.75 16.53 -3.22
C GLY A 222 5.89 15.28 -3.46
N LYS A 223 5.73 14.41 -2.45
CA LYS A 223 4.93 13.17 -2.50
C LYS A 223 3.45 13.38 -2.13
N HIS A 224 3.11 14.42 -1.37
CA HIS A 224 1.77 14.71 -0.85
C HIS A 224 1.05 15.86 -1.57
N ALA A 225 1.50 16.27 -2.76
CA ALA A 225 0.76 17.19 -3.66
C ALA A 225 -0.64 16.70 -4.09
N PHE A 226 -0.99 15.45 -3.79
CA PHE A 226 -2.34 14.88 -3.95
C PHE A 226 -3.14 14.78 -2.65
N ILE A 227 -2.53 15.07 -1.50
CA ILE A 227 -3.11 14.92 -0.16
C ILE A 227 -2.69 16.13 0.68
N MET A 228 -3.23 17.32 0.42
CA MET A 228 -3.19 18.34 1.46
C MET A 228 -4.31 19.38 1.35
N GLN A 229 -5.37 19.08 2.10
CA GLN A 229 -5.95 20.02 3.04
C GLN A 229 -6.38 19.20 4.26
N GLU A 230 -5.41 18.83 5.08
CA GLU A 230 -5.65 18.58 6.51
C GLU A 230 -4.72 19.54 7.24
N GLU A 231 -5.31 20.40 8.07
CA GLU A 231 -4.60 21.37 8.89
C GLU A 231 -3.54 20.66 9.73
N LEU A 232 -2.38 21.31 9.89
CA LEU A 232 -1.30 20.78 10.73
C LEU A 232 -1.83 20.45 12.14
N PRO A 233 -1.54 19.26 12.70
CA PRO A 233 -1.67 19.06 14.13
C PRO A 233 -0.65 19.97 14.82
N SER A 234 -1.10 20.66 15.87
CA SER A 234 -0.20 21.26 16.86
C SER A 234 0.67 20.17 17.50
N PRO A 235 1.85 20.50 18.05
CA PRO A 235 2.74 19.53 18.73
C PRO A 235 2.12 18.83 19.95
N SER A 236 0.88 19.14 20.32
CA SER A 236 0.06 18.39 21.28
C SER A 236 -0.72 17.21 20.67
N GLY A 237 -0.88 17.15 19.35
CA GLY A 237 -1.71 16.16 18.65
C GLY A 237 -1.00 14.86 18.24
N ASP A 238 0.33 14.80 18.31
CA ASP A 238 1.07 13.54 18.09
C ASP A 238 0.74 12.49 19.17
N GLN A 239 0.34 12.91 20.37
CA GLN A 239 -0.14 12.01 21.43
C GLN A 239 -1.55 11.44 21.14
N ASP A 240 -2.43 12.19 20.48
CA ASP A 240 -3.82 11.77 20.19
C ASP A 240 -3.92 10.80 18.99
N VAL A 241 -3.06 10.96 17.97
CA VAL A 241 -3.03 10.06 16.78
C VAL A 241 -2.44 8.70 17.14
N GLU A 242 -1.45 8.67 18.03
CA GLU A 242 -0.88 7.43 18.57
C GLU A 242 -1.89 6.67 19.45
N GLN A 243 -2.86 7.37 20.05
CA GLN A 243 -3.98 6.82 20.81
C GLN A 243 -5.10 6.21 19.95
N ARG A 244 -5.21 6.55 18.65
CA ARG A 244 -6.17 5.94 17.69
C ARG A 244 -5.77 4.53 17.23
N TYR A 245 -4.51 4.13 17.42
CA TYR A 245 -3.98 2.86 16.96
C TYR A 245 -4.11 1.76 18.03
N HIS A 246 -5.10 0.89 17.90
CA HIS A 246 -5.23 -0.29 18.75
C HIS A 246 -4.63 -1.53 18.07
N PHE A 247 -3.42 -1.92 18.46
CA PHE A 247 -2.69 -3.05 17.88
C PHE A 247 -3.52 -4.35 17.91
N THR A 248 -4.22 -4.63 19.01
CA THR A 248 -5.08 -5.81 19.14
C THR A 248 -6.21 -5.84 18.11
N SER A 249 -6.79 -4.69 17.77
CA SER A 249 -7.85 -4.61 16.74
C SER A 249 -7.27 -4.86 15.34
N LEU A 250 -6.05 -4.40 15.05
CA LEU A 250 -5.35 -4.74 13.82
C LEU A 250 -5.02 -6.24 13.75
N LEU A 251 -4.53 -6.81 14.86
CA LEU A 251 -4.25 -8.25 14.95
C LEU A 251 -5.51 -9.09 14.69
N LEU A 252 -6.65 -8.72 15.27
CA LEU A 252 -7.93 -9.40 15.04
C LEU A 252 -8.38 -9.34 13.57
N ASN A 253 -8.12 -8.23 12.86
CA ASN A 253 -8.37 -8.13 11.40
C ASN A 253 -7.42 -9.03 10.59
N LEU A 254 -6.15 -9.14 11.00
CA LEU A 254 -5.18 -10.04 10.36
C LEU A 254 -5.55 -11.50 10.59
N VAL A 255 -5.94 -11.87 11.82
CA VAL A 255 -6.42 -13.22 12.17
C VAL A 255 -7.70 -13.56 11.41
N ASN A 256 -8.65 -12.62 11.27
CA ASN A 256 -9.84 -12.83 10.45
C ASN A 256 -9.47 -13.21 9.01
N THR A 257 -8.53 -12.45 8.43
CA THR A 257 -8.07 -12.67 7.05
C THR A 257 -7.37 -14.02 6.91
N PHE A 258 -6.49 -14.37 7.85
CA PHE A 258 -5.83 -15.66 7.91
C PHE A 258 -6.85 -16.80 7.99
N LEU A 259 -7.77 -16.74 8.96
CA LEU A 259 -8.76 -17.79 9.19
C LEU A 259 -9.71 -17.95 8.01
N TYR A 260 -10.09 -16.85 7.35
CA TYR A 260 -10.89 -16.89 6.12
C TYR A 260 -10.15 -17.56 4.96
N MET A 261 -8.84 -17.35 4.85
CA MET A 261 -8.03 -18.03 3.84
C MET A 261 -7.87 -19.52 4.13
N VAL A 262 -7.64 -19.89 5.40
CA VAL A 262 -7.67 -21.31 5.80
C VAL A 262 -9.01 -21.93 5.43
N ASN A 263 -10.12 -21.24 5.74
CA ASN A 263 -11.48 -21.71 5.43
C ASN A 263 -11.69 -21.96 3.92
N THR A 264 -11.10 -21.12 3.08
CA THR A 264 -11.28 -21.19 1.63
C THR A 264 -10.49 -22.36 1.02
N TYR A 265 -9.28 -22.63 1.53
CA TYR A 265 -8.36 -23.59 0.91
C TYR A 265 -8.28 -24.94 1.62
N VAL A 266 -8.78 -25.09 2.85
CA VAL A 266 -8.79 -26.37 3.60
C VAL A 266 -9.58 -27.48 2.90
N ILE A 267 -10.56 -27.10 2.10
CA ILE A 267 -11.43 -28.01 1.35
C ILE A 267 -10.91 -28.39 -0.03
N VAL A 268 -9.91 -27.67 -0.56
CA VAL A 268 -9.45 -27.86 -1.95
C VAL A 268 -8.92 -29.28 -2.18
N PRO A 269 -8.10 -29.88 -1.29
CA PRO A 269 -7.62 -31.24 -1.49
C PRO A 269 -8.71 -32.32 -1.49
N THR A 270 -9.88 -32.05 -0.90
CA THR A 270 -10.98 -33.01 -0.71
C THR A 270 -12.23 -32.71 -1.55
N ALA A 271 -12.25 -31.60 -2.29
CA ALA A 271 -13.47 -31.09 -2.93
C ALA A 271 -14.03 -32.02 -4.02
N ASP A 272 -13.16 -32.70 -4.76
CA ASP A 272 -13.49 -33.72 -5.76
C ASP A 272 -14.05 -34.99 -5.12
N ASN A 273 -13.35 -35.53 -4.13
CA ASN A 273 -13.77 -36.72 -3.38
C ASN A 273 -15.11 -36.51 -2.66
N TYR A 274 -15.34 -35.32 -2.11
CA TYR A 274 -16.62 -34.98 -1.49
C TYR A 274 -17.75 -34.90 -2.52
N SER A 275 -17.47 -34.34 -3.72
CA SER A 275 -18.44 -34.34 -4.83
C SER A 275 -18.83 -35.76 -5.26
N LEU A 276 -17.83 -36.64 -5.43
CA LEU A 276 -18.02 -38.04 -5.78
C LEU A 276 -18.82 -38.80 -4.71
N SER A 277 -18.52 -38.57 -3.42
CA SER A 277 -19.22 -39.18 -2.29
C SER A 277 -20.70 -38.80 -2.22
N LEU A 278 -21.07 -37.62 -2.73
CA LEU A 278 -22.45 -37.14 -2.84
C LEU A 278 -23.13 -37.53 -4.17
N GLY A 279 -22.46 -38.31 -5.03
CA GLY A 279 -22.99 -38.81 -6.29
C GLY A 279 -22.88 -37.85 -7.48
N ALA A 280 -22.00 -36.85 -7.43
CA ALA A 280 -21.72 -35.93 -8.54
C ALA A 280 -20.33 -36.14 -9.18
N ALA A 281 -20.13 -35.57 -10.37
CA ALA A 281 -18.84 -35.61 -11.05
C ALA A 281 -17.74 -34.88 -10.26
N ALA A 282 -16.49 -35.37 -10.36
CA ALA A 282 -15.32 -34.74 -9.71
C ALA A 282 -15.13 -33.27 -10.15
N THR A 283 -15.42 -32.96 -11.42
CA THR A 283 -15.32 -31.61 -12.01
C THR A 283 -16.32 -30.59 -11.45
N LEU A 284 -17.32 -31.03 -10.68
CA LEU A 284 -18.19 -30.15 -9.90
C LEU A 284 -17.44 -29.51 -8.71
N CYS A 285 -16.21 -29.95 -8.40
CA CYS A 285 -15.33 -29.30 -7.43
C CYS A 285 -15.15 -27.80 -7.71
N GLY A 286 -15.07 -27.39 -8.99
CA GLY A 286 -15.01 -25.98 -9.38
C GLY A 286 -16.23 -25.18 -8.91
N VAL A 287 -17.45 -25.70 -9.07
CA VAL A 287 -18.66 -25.05 -8.53
C VAL A 287 -18.67 -25.04 -7.00
N ILE A 288 -18.21 -26.11 -6.35
CA ILE A 288 -18.14 -26.18 -4.89
C ILE A 288 -17.16 -25.13 -4.35
N ILE A 289 -15.98 -25.00 -4.96
CA ILE A 289 -14.96 -23.99 -4.61
C ILE A 289 -15.47 -22.57 -4.94
N GLY A 290 -15.95 -22.36 -6.16
CA GLY A 290 -16.35 -21.05 -6.69
C GLY A 290 -17.65 -20.48 -6.15
N SER A 291 -18.56 -21.31 -5.62
CA SER A 291 -19.78 -20.82 -4.97
C SER A 291 -19.50 -19.84 -3.82
N MET A 292 -18.39 -20.05 -3.09
CA MET A 292 -17.94 -19.11 -2.06
C MET A 292 -17.52 -17.76 -2.65
N ALA A 293 -16.78 -17.76 -3.77
CA ALA A 293 -16.38 -16.54 -4.46
C ALA A 293 -17.59 -15.79 -5.03
N VAL A 294 -18.58 -16.49 -5.58
CA VAL A 294 -19.83 -15.90 -6.10
C VAL A 294 -20.55 -15.12 -5.00
N ALA A 295 -20.78 -15.73 -3.84
CA ALA A 295 -21.42 -15.06 -2.71
C ALA A 295 -20.59 -13.89 -2.17
N GLN A 296 -19.27 -13.98 -2.23
CA GLN A 296 -18.36 -12.93 -1.78
C GLN A 296 -18.47 -11.64 -2.64
N VAL A 297 -18.66 -11.74 -3.96
CA VAL A 297 -18.83 -10.56 -4.85
C VAL A 297 -20.00 -9.69 -4.40
N PHE A 298 -21.08 -10.30 -3.93
CA PHE A 298 -22.25 -9.55 -3.44
C PHE A 298 -22.06 -9.05 -2.01
N SER A 299 -21.48 -9.87 -1.13
CA SER A 299 -21.34 -9.53 0.30
C SER A 299 -20.31 -8.42 0.53
N SER A 300 -19.23 -8.39 -0.24
CA SER A 300 -18.16 -7.39 -0.15
C SER A 300 -18.68 -5.94 -0.30
N VAL A 301 -19.61 -5.69 -1.21
CA VAL A 301 -20.20 -4.36 -1.46
C VAL A 301 -21.04 -3.94 -0.24
N TYR A 302 -21.85 -4.86 0.28
CA TYR A 302 -22.66 -4.61 1.47
C TYR A 302 -21.80 -4.37 2.71
N PHE A 303 -20.76 -5.19 2.91
CA PHE A 303 -19.80 -5.01 4.00
C PHE A 303 -18.99 -3.73 3.87
N SER A 304 -18.60 -3.34 2.66
CA SER A 304 -17.94 -2.06 2.41
C SER A 304 -18.88 -0.88 2.76
N ALA A 305 -20.18 -1.00 2.47
CA ALA A 305 -21.17 0.01 2.84
C ALA A 305 -21.38 0.06 4.37
N TRP A 306 -21.48 -1.10 5.02
CA TRP A 306 -21.71 -1.21 6.47
C TRP A 306 -20.50 -0.72 7.27
N SER A 307 -19.29 -1.01 6.82
CA SER A 307 -18.04 -0.56 7.45
C SER A 307 -17.84 0.96 7.44
N ASN A 308 -18.65 1.73 6.68
CA ASN A 308 -18.68 3.19 6.83
C ASN A 308 -19.19 3.63 8.21
N ARG A 309 -20.03 2.80 8.87
CA ARG A 309 -20.68 3.14 10.15
C ARG A 309 -20.04 2.42 11.34
N SER A 310 -19.57 1.20 11.15
CA SER A 310 -18.96 0.40 12.22
C SER A 310 -18.13 -0.74 11.63
N TYR A 311 -16.99 -1.05 12.23
CA TYR A 311 -16.14 -2.19 11.85
C TYR A 311 -16.49 -3.46 12.65
N LEU A 312 -16.82 -3.35 13.94
CA LEU A 312 -17.13 -4.50 14.79
C LEU A 312 -18.39 -5.25 14.31
N LYS A 313 -19.47 -4.53 14.03
CA LYS A 313 -20.77 -5.15 13.65
C LYS A 313 -20.68 -6.06 12.42
N PRO A 314 -20.08 -5.62 11.29
CA PRO A 314 -19.90 -6.51 10.15
C PRO A 314 -18.94 -7.69 10.42
N LEU A 315 -17.89 -7.53 11.25
CA LEU A 315 -17.00 -8.63 11.63
C LEU A 315 -17.71 -9.70 12.48
N VAL A 316 -18.57 -9.29 13.40
CA VAL A 316 -19.42 -10.20 14.20
C VAL A 316 -20.38 -10.95 13.30
N PHE A 317 -21.11 -10.25 12.42
CA PHE A 317 -22.02 -10.88 11.47
C PHE A 317 -21.30 -11.88 10.56
N SER A 318 -20.15 -11.49 10.02
CA SER A 318 -19.26 -12.36 9.23
C SER A 318 -18.94 -13.66 9.97
N SER A 319 -18.51 -13.59 11.22
CA SER A 319 -18.13 -14.76 12.03
C SER A 319 -19.31 -15.70 12.29
N ILE A 320 -20.50 -15.16 12.56
CA ILE A 320 -21.73 -15.96 12.76
C ILE A 320 -22.12 -16.67 11.46
N VAL A 321 -22.10 -15.96 10.33
CA VAL A 321 -22.44 -16.54 9.03
C VAL A 321 -21.44 -17.62 8.62
N LEU A 322 -20.15 -17.44 8.92
CA LEU A 322 -19.10 -18.45 8.68
C LEU A 322 -19.25 -19.68 9.58
N LEU A 323 -19.68 -19.50 10.84
CA LEU A 323 -20.03 -20.62 11.74
C LEU A 323 -21.18 -21.45 11.15
N VAL A 324 -22.24 -20.79 10.68
CA VAL A 324 -23.39 -21.44 10.05
C VAL A 324 -23.00 -22.12 8.73
N GLY A 325 -22.22 -21.45 7.87
CA GLY A 325 -21.80 -22.00 6.59
C GLY A 325 -20.96 -23.27 6.74
N ASN A 326 -20.01 -23.27 7.68
CA ASN A 326 -19.14 -24.43 7.94
C ASN A 326 -19.88 -25.62 8.59
N THR A 327 -20.85 -25.34 9.45
CA THR A 327 -21.70 -26.41 10.02
C THR A 327 -22.60 -27.03 8.94
N LEU A 328 -23.20 -26.23 8.05
CA LEU A 328 -23.95 -26.73 6.90
C LEU A 328 -23.08 -27.54 5.93
N TYR A 329 -21.85 -27.09 5.66
CA TYR A 329 -20.88 -27.82 4.83
C TYR A 329 -20.59 -29.21 5.40
N ALA A 330 -20.36 -29.32 6.72
CA ALA A 330 -20.09 -30.60 7.36
C ALA A 330 -21.32 -31.53 7.41
N MET A 331 -22.52 -30.96 7.63
CA MET A 331 -23.76 -31.73 7.67
C MET A 331 -24.23 -32.24 6.29
N ALA A 332 -23.73 -31.66 5.19
CA ALA A 332 -24.15 -32.04 3.85
C ALA A 332 -23.87 -33.52 3.52
N TYR A 333 -22.81 -34.10 4.09
CA TYR A 333 -22.48 -35.52 3.99
C TYR A 333 -23.56 -36.41 4.61
N ASP A 334 -23.96 -36.12 5.85
CA ASP A 334 -24.98 -36.91 6.58
C ASP A 334 -26.39 -36.72 5.98
N LEU A 335 -26.66 -35.57 5.37
CA LEU A 335 -27.90 -35.28 4.66
C LEU A 335 -27.91 -35.77 3.20
N ASN A 336 -26.76 -36.27 2.72
CA ASN A 336 -26.53 -36.72 1.35
C ASN A 336 -27.07 -35.74 0.29
N SER A 337 -26.75 -34.45 0.43
CA SER A 337 -27.30 -33.39 -0.43
C SER A 337 -26.26 -32.36 -0.86
N ILE A 338 -25.98 -32.33 -2.16
CA ILE A 338 -25.11 -31.32 -2.80
C ILE A 338 -25.70 -29.92 -2.64
N ALA A 339 -27.02 -29.77 -2.59
CA ALA A 339 -27.66 -28.47 -2.39
C ALA A 339 -27.29 -27.89 -1.01
N VAL A 340 -27.28 -28.71 0.05
CA VAL A 340 -26.88 -28.27 1.39
C VAL A 340 -25.40 -27.90 1.41
N LEU A 341 -24.55 -28.65 0.71
CA LEU A 341 -23.13 -28.34 0.54
C LEU A 341 -22.94 -26.95 -0.07
N LEU A 342 -23.59 -26.69 -1.20
CA LEU A 342 -23.51 -25.41 -1.92
C LEU A 342 -24.09 -24.26 -1.10
N ILE A 343 -25.20 -24.47 -0.39
CA ILE A 343 -25.75 -23.46 0.54
C ILE A 343 -24.73 -23.15 1.63
N GLY A 344 -24.12 -24.16 2.26
CA GLY A 344 -23.06 -23.96 3.25
C GLY A 344 -21.90 -23.11 2.71
N ARG A 345 -21.47 -23.39 1.47
CA ARG A 345 -20.42 -22.62 0.79
C ARG A 345 -20.83 -21.19 0.46
N LEU A 346 -22.07 -20.97 0.01
CA LEU A 346 -22.62 -19.63 -0.22
C LEU A 346 -22.63 -18.82 1.08
N PHE A 347 -23.04 -19.42 2.20
CA PHE A 347 -22.94 -18.79 3.51
C PHE A 347 -21.49 -18.44 3.86
N CYS A 348 -20.53 -19.36 3.66
CA CYS A 348 -19.10 -19.04 3.87
C CYS A 348 -18.64 -17.82 3.04
N GLY A 349 -19.11 -17.66 1.80
CA GLY A 349 -18.81 -16.48 0.98
C GLY A 349 -19.53 -15.20 1.42
N LEU A 350 -20.79 -15.33 1.88
CA LEU A 350 -21.54 -14.23 2.48
C LEU A 350 -20.89 -13.70 3.76
N GLY A 351 -20.11 -14.52 4.45
CA GLY A 351 -19.33 -14.12 5.62
C GLY A 351 -18.00 -13.44 5.31
N SER A 352 -17.68 -13.09 4.06
CA SER A 352 -16.38 -12.50 3.72
C SER A 352 -16.19 -11.06 4.21
N ALA A 353 -15.44 -10.88 5.31
CA ALA A 353 -15.11 -9.55 5.83
C ALA A 353 -13.82 -8.94 5.21
N ARG A 354 -13.27 -9.52 4.13
CA ARG A 354 -11.97 -9.07 3.57
C ARG A 354 -11.95 -7.61 3.14
N ALA A 355 -13.05 -7.12 2.56
CA ALA A 355 -13.20 -5.71 2.20
C ALA A 355 -13.13 -4.79 3.44
N VAL A 356 -13.71 -5.24 4.56
CA VAL A 356 -13.67 -4.54 5.86
C VAL A 356 -12.25 -4.53 6.41
N ASN A 357 -11.56 -5.66 6.42
CA ASN A 357 -10.19 -5.78 6.95
C ASN A 357 -9.22 -4.86 6.18
N ARG A 358 -9.30 -4.84 4.84
CA ARG A 358 -8.49 -3.95 4.00
C ARG A 358 -8.80 -2.49 4.26
N ARG A 359 -10.09 -2.16 4.39
CA ARG A 359 -10.52 -0.81 4.70
C ARG A 359 -10.04 -0.36 6.08
N TYR A 360 -10.12 -1.21 7.08
CA TYR A 360 -9.64 -0.93 8.44
C TYR A 360 -8.15 -0.55 8.43
N ILE A 361 -7.32 -1.26 7.65
CA ILE A 361 -5.90 -0.94 7.48
C ILE A 361 -5.72 0.45 6.84
N SER A 362 -6.54 0.78 5.83
CA SER A 362 -6.46 2.07 5.15
C SER A 362 -6.95 3.24 6.03
N ASP A 363 -7.98 3.02 6.84
CA ASP A 363 -8.65 4.10 7.60
C ASP A 363 -7.99 4.31 8.98
N CYS A 364 -7.61 3.23 9.67
CA CYS A 364 -7.19 3.28 11.08
C CYS A 364 -5.67 3.20 11.29
N VAL A 365 -4.90 2.70 10.32
CA VAL A 365 -3.44 2.56 10.49
C VAL A 365 -2.72 3.83 10.01
N PRO A 366 -1.82 4.42 10.84
CA PRO A 366 -1.01 5.56 10.46
C PRO A 366 -0.21 5.30 9.18
N LEU A 367 -0.03 6.33 8.34
CA LEU A 367 0.64 6.22 7.04
C LEU A 367 2.02 5.54 7.11
N LYS A 368 2.79 5.81 8.18
CA LYS A 368 4.12 5.21 8.41
C LYS A 368 4.07 3.69 8.61
N LEU A 369 2.98 3.16 9.17
CA LEU A 369 2.78 1.75 9.47
C LEU A 369 1.91 1.03 8.44
N ARG A 370 1.19 1.77 7.59
CA ARG A 370 0.22 1.21 6.62
C ARG A 370 0.86 0.22 5.64
N MET A 371 2.08 0.50 5.18
CA MET A 371 2.82 -0.42 4.31
C MET A 371 3.10 -1.75 5.03
N ARG A 372 3.59 -1.69 6.28
CA ARG A 372 3.84 -2.89 7.10
C ARG A 372 2.57 -3.65 7.42
N ALA A 373 1.48 -2.96 7.73
CA ALA A 373 0.17 -3.58 7.99
C ALA A 373 -0.43 -4.23 6.73
N SER A 374 -0.27 -3.60 5.56
CA SER A 374 -0.70 -4.16 4.27
C SER A 374 0.12 -5.38 3.88
N ALA A 375 1.45 -5.34 4.09
CA ALA A 375 2.32 -6.50 3.93
C ALA A 375 1.91 -7.63 4.90
N GLY A 376 1.62 -7.30 6.16
CA GLY A 376 1.09 -8.25 7.14
C GLY A 376 -0.23 -8.90 6.70
N PHE A 377 -1.14 -8.15 6.07
CA PHE A 377 -2.38 -8.68 5.51
C PHE A 377 -2.14 -9.68 4.36
N VAL A 378 -1.19 -9.38 3.47
CA VAL A 378 -0.81 -10.28 2.37
C VAL A 378 -0.17 -11.55 2.93
N SER A 379 0.81 -11.41 3.84
CA SER A 379 1.45 -12.55 4.50
C SER A 379 0.47 -13.41 5.29
N ALA A 380 -0.47 -12.81 6.04
CA ALA A 380 -1.52 -13.53 6.74
C ALA A 380 -2.45 -14.27 5.77
N SER A 381 -2.76 -13.66 4.61
CA SER A 381 -3.55 -14.33 3.57
C SER A 381 -2.80 -15.55 3.02
N ALA A 382 -1.53 -15.39 2.63
CA ALA A 382 -0.70 -16.45 2.08
C ALA A 382 -0.46 -17.60 3.07
N LEU A 383 -0.16 -17.27 4.33
CA LEU A 383 -0.09 -18.25 5.41
C LEU A 383 -1.38 -19.04 5.54
N GLY A 384 -2.54 -18.38 5.44
CA GLY A 384 -3.83 -19.07 5.48
C GLY A 384 -4.03 -20.01 4.28
N MET A 385 -3.59 -19.61 3.09
CA MET A 385 -3.63 -20.47 1.89
C MET A 385 -2.74 -21.71 2.04
N ALA A 386 -1.60 -21.59 2.71
CA ALA A 386 -0.71 -22.72 3.01
C ALA A 386 -1.25 -23.62 4.13
N CYS A 387 -1.75 -23.01 5.22
CA CYS A 387 -2.26 -23.72 6.38
C CYS A 387 -3.54 -24.51 6.09
N GLY A 388 -4.38 -24.06 5.15
CA GLY A 388 -5.61 -24.76 4.76
C GLY A 388 -5.34 -26.22 4.34
N PRO A 389 -4.64 -26.46 3.23
CA PRO A 389 -4.28 -27.81 2.79
C PRO A 389 -3.48 -28.59 3.83
N ALA A 390 -2.59 -27.92 4.59
CA ALA A 390 -1.85 -28.57 5.67
C ALA A 390 -2.76 -29.17 6.75
N LEU A 391 -3.83 -28.45 7.15
CA LEU A 391 -4.83 -28.95 8.08
C LEU A 391 -5.65 -30.10 7.46
N ALA A 392 -6.00 -30.00 6.18
CA ALA A 392 -6.71 -31.07 5.47
C ALA A 392 -5.92 -32.40 5.52
N CYS A 393 -4.58 -32.33 5.39
CA CYS A 393 -3.71 -33.50 5.52
C CYS A 393 -3.75 -34.14 6.92
N LEU A 394 -4.03 -33.38 7.98
CA LEU A 394 -4.13 -33.90 9.34
C LEU A 394 -5.49 -34.54 9.63
N PHE A 395 -6.51 -34.26 8.81
CA PHE A 395 -7.88 -34.69 9.03
C PHE A 395 -8.22 -36.07 8.45
N GLN A 396 -7.26 -36.99 8.38
CA GLN A 396 -7.43 -38.35 7.86
C GLN A 396 -8.03 -39.35 8.87
N THR A 397 -9.04 -38.91 9.62
CA THR A 397 -9.70 -39.74 10.63
C THR A 397 -11.12 -40.06 10.18
N ASN A 398 -11.55 -41.30 10.36
CA ASN A 398 -12.92 -41.70 10.13
C ASN A 398 -13.54 -42.27 11.41
N PHE A 399 -14.47 -41.53 12.00
CA PHE A 399 -15.25 -41.98 13.14
C PHE A 399 -16.65 -41.36 13.13
N LYS A 400 -17.57 -41.96 13.87
CA LYS A 400 -18.96 -41.50 13.95
C LYS A 400 -19.34 -41.21 15.40
N ILE A 401 -19.78 -39.99 15.66
CA ILE A 401 -20.33 -39.60 16.97
C ILE A 401 -21.83 -39.39 16.79
N TYR A 402 -22.63 -40.26 17.42
CA TYR A 402 -24.09 -40.34 17.23
C TYR A 402 -24.48 -40.49 15.75
N LYS A 403 -25.14 -39.47 15.18
CA LYS A 403 -25.58 -39.41 13.78
C LYS A 403 -24.66 -38.58 12.89
N LEU A 404 -23.61 -37.97 13.46
CA LEU A 404 -22.68 -37.11 12.73
C LEU A 404 -21.44 -37.89 12.32
N THR A 405 -21.15 -37.87 11.03
CA THR A 405 -19.96 -38.53 10.46
C THR A 405 -18.78 -37.56 10.45
N PHE A 406 -17.66 -37.98 11.02
CA PHE A 406 -16.40 -37.26 11.01
C PHE A 406 -15.43 -38.02 10.11
N ASN A 407 -15.29 -37.57 8.87
CA ASN A 407 -14.37 -38.11 7.87
C ASN A 407 -13.49 -36.99 7.27
N GLU A 408 -12.65 -37.34 6.31
CA GLU A 408 -11.72 -36.40 5.65
C GLU A 408 -12.45 -35.20 5.00
N ASP A 409 -13.70 -35.40 4.56
CA ASP A 409 -14.52 -34.38 3.90
C ASP A 409 -15.25 -33.45 4.89
N THR A 410 -15.72 -33.97 6.02
CA THR A 410 -16.53 -33.22 7.00
C THR A 410 -15.71 -32.57 8.12
N LEU A 411 -14.56 -33.15 8.50
CA LEU A 411 -13.67 -32.59 9.52
C LEU A 411 -13.26 -31.13 9.25
N PRO A 412 -12.88 -30.74 8.02
CA PRO A 412 -12.62 -29.34 7.67
C PRO A 412 -13.73 -28.40 8.13
N GLY A 413 -15.00 -28.75 7.88
CA GLY A 413 -16.14 -27.93 8.27
C GLY A 413 -16.32 -27.83 9.78
N TRP A 414 -16.22 -28.94 10.52
CA TRP A 414 -16.35 -28.94 11.97
C TRP A 414 -15.25 -28.15 12.67
N VAL A 415 -14.00 -28.34 12.26
CA VAL A 415 -12.85 -27.63 12.87
C VAL A 415 -12.93 -26.14 12.55
N MET A 416 -13.25 -25.77 11.31
CA MET A 416 -13.40 -24.36 10.95
C MET A 416 -14.57 -23.70 11.68
N ALA A 417 -15.70 -24.40 11.87
CA ALA A 417 -16.81 -23.92 12.69
C ALA A 417 -16.36 -23.61 14.12
N LEU A 418 -15.60 -24.52 14.76
CA LEU A 418 -15.06 -24.29 16.09
C LEU A 418 -14.10 -23.09 16.13
N LEU A 419 -13.20 -22.96 15.16
CA LEU A 419 -12.26 -21.84 15.09
C LEU A 419 -12.97 -20.49 14.91
N TRP A 420 -14.04 -20.44 14.10
CA TRP A 420 -14.86 -19.24 13.94
C TRP A 420 -15.65 -18.89 15.21
N LEU A 421 -16.08 -19.89 15.99
CA LEU A 421 -16.68 -19.66 17.30
C LEU A 421 -15.67 -19.05 18.28
N VAL A 422 -14.45 -19.61 18.36
CA VAL A 422 -13.38 -19.08 19.20
C VAL A 422 -13.01 -17.66 18.78
N TYR A 423 -12.90 -17.40 17.47
CA TYR A 423 -12.65 -16.07 16.94
C TYR A 423 -13.77 -15.09 17.31
N LEU A 424 -15.04 -15.49 17.21
CA LEU A 424 -16.19 -14.66 17.58
C LEU A 424 -16.14 -14.25 19.05
N LEU A 425 -15.83 -15.19 19.96
CA LEU A 425 -15.67 -14.91 21.38
C LEU A 425 -14.50 -13.96 21.63
N TRP A 426 -13.36 -14.18 20.97
CA TRP A 426 -12.19 -13.32 21.11
C TRP A 426 -12.44 -11.90 20.58
N LEU A 427 -13.12 -11.79 19.44
CA LEU A 427 -13.53 -10.53 18.84
C LEU A 427 -14.41 -9.72 19.79
N TRP A 428 -15.39 -10.36 20.44
CA TRP A 428 -16.29 -9.69 21.38
C TRP A 428 -15.52 -9.09 22.57
N ILE A 429 -14.55 -9.83 23.12
CA ILE A 429 -13.82 -9.42 24.33
C ILE A 429 -12.78 -8.34 24.02
N SER A 430 -12.07 -8.46 22.90
CA SER A 430 -10.81 -7.72 22.66
C SER A 430 -10.91 -6.61 21.60
N PHE A 431 -11.94 -6.60 20.76
CA PHE A 431 -12.05 -5.61 19.70
C PHE A 431 -12.56 -4.27 20.23
N ARG A 432 -11.78 -3.22 20.00
CA ARG A 432 -12.15 -1.85 20.35
C ARG A 432 -12.47 -1.07 19.09
N GLU A 433 -13.68 -0.53 19.03
CA GLU A 433 -14.14 0.30 17.90
C GLU A 433 -13.33 1.61 17.85
N PRO A 434 -12.79 2.00 16.68
CA PRO A 434 -12.14 3.29 16.53
C PRO A 434 -13.17 4.43 16.66
N PRO A 435 -12.84 5.56 17.31
CA PRO A 435 -13.74 6.69 17.44
C PRO A 435 -14.05 7.25 16.04
N LEU A 436 -15.32 7.28 15.66
CA LEU A 436 -15.75 7.95 14.42
C LEU A 436 -15.51 9.46 14.56
N GLU A 437 -14.98 10.08 13.50
CA GLU A 437 -15.07 11.52 13.33
C GLU A 437 -16.54 11.88 13.08
N THR A 438 -17.30 12.04 14.17
CA THR A 438 -18.61 12.68 14.11
C THR A 438 -18.39 14.06 13.54
N LYS A 439 -19.05 14.38 12.41
CA LYS A 439 -19.23 15.75 11.93
C LYS A 439 -20.10 16.55 12.91
N GLU A 440 -19.64 16.72 14.13
CA GLU A 440 -20.22 17.61 15.13
C GLU A 440 -19.14 18.61 15.50
N ASN A 441 -19.23 19.77 14.84
CA ASN A 441 -18.89 21.13 15.30
C ASN A 441 -18.67 22.05 14.09
N LEU A 442 -19.66 22.11 13.20
CA LEU A 442 -19.99 23.38 12.55
C LEU A 442 -21.10 23.98 13.40
N VAL A 443 -20.72 24.64 14.49
CA VAL A 443 -21.59 25.61 15.15
C VAL A 443 -21.88 26.68 14.09
N PRO A 444 -23.13 26.89 13.65
CA PRO A 444 -23.46 28.06 12.86
C PRO A 444 -23.25 29.25 13.79
N GLN A 445 -22.22 30.04 13.51
CA GLN A 445 -21.99 31.30 14.19
C GLN A 445 -23.22 32.18 13.96
N GLU A 446 -23.93 32.47 15.05
CA GLU A 446 -25.13 33.28 15.11
C GLU A 446 -24.94 34.60 14.33
N ALA A 447 -25.64 34.73 13.22
CA ALA A 447 -25.92 36.02 12.62
C ALA A 447 -27.24 36.53 13.22
N ASN A 448 -27.10 37.51 14.11
CA ASN A 448 -28.08 38.52 14.52
C ASN A 448 -29.45 38.03 15.02
N ALA A 449 -29.59 38.09 16.35
CA ALA A 449 -30.89 38.23 17.01
C ALA A 449 -31.60 39.50 16.52
N GLY A 450 -32.83 39.32 16.03
CA GLY A 450 -33.69 40.40 15.58
C GLY A 450 -35.12 39.93 15.37
N LEU A 451 -35.86 39.82 16.48
CA LEU A 451 -37.28 40.16 16.60
C LEU A 451 -38.37 39.14 16.14
N LEU A 452 -39.17 38.76 17.15
CA LEU A 452 -40.62 38.46 17.18
C LEU A 452 -41.20 37.12 16.66
N ILE A 453 -41.66 36.35 17.66
CA ILE A 453 -43.01 35.77 17.85
C ILE A 453 -43.42 34.45 17.15
N ASN A 454 -43.69 33.46 18.03
CA ASN A 454 -44.70 32.38 18.04
C ASN A 454 -45.16 31.80 16.68
N CYS A 455 -45.23 30.48 16.47
CA CYS A 455 -46.15 29.59 17.19
C CYS A 455 -45.91 28.11 16.81
N THR A 456 -45.85 27.26 17.84
CA THR A 456 -46.40 25.90 17.97
C THR A 456 -46.70 25.01 16.76
N VAL A 457 -46.08 23.81 16.79
CA VAL A 457 -46.66 22.44 16.65
C VAL A 457 -47.49 22.13 15.40
N ASP A 458 -47.03 21.18 14.55
CA ASP A 458 -47.65 19.84 14.50
C ASP A 458 -46.84 18.79 13.72
N ASN A 459 -47.06 17.54 14.14
CA ASN A 459 -46.62 16.27 13.55
C ASN A 459 -47.43 15.92 12.28
N GLY A 460 -46.88 15.04 11.44
CA GLY A 460 -47.65 14.26 10.46
C GLY A 460 -46.96 14.17 9.11
N SER A 461 -46.24 13.08 8.83
CA SER A 461 -46.73 11.91 8.10
C SER A 461 -46.83 12.08 6.58
N THR A 462 -45.98 11.31 5.89
CA THR A 462 -46.26 10.61 4.61
C THR A 462 -46.63 11.41 3.35
N ARG A 463 -45.59 11.61 2.52
CA ARG A 463 -45.47 11.11 1.12
C ARG A 463 -46.44 11.70 0.05
N PRO A 464 -46.21 11.42 -1.25
CA PRO A 464 -45.83 12.40 -2.28
C PRO A 464 -46.97 12.69 -3.28
N LEU A 465 -46.79 13.67 -4.19
CA LEU A 465 -46.99 13.51 -5.65
C LEU A 465 -46.98 14.85 -6.40
N LEU A 466 -46.44 14.77 -7.60
CA LEU A 466 -46.46 15.71 -8.72
C LEU A 466 -47.86 16.24 -9.04
N LEU A 467 -47.98 17.48 -9.56
CA LEU A 467 -48.43 17.76 -10.94
C LEU A 467 -48.53 19.27 -11.26
N ASN A 468 -47.86 19.65 -12.35
CA ASN A 468 -48.33 20.38 -13.54
C ASN A 468 -48.96 21.78 -13.52
N SER A 469 -48.80 22.38 -14.72
CA SER A 469 -49.46 23.52 -15.38
C SER A 469 -48.87 24.89 -15.06
N GLU A 470 -48.59 25.77 -16.03
CA GLU A 470 -49.11 25.82 -17.40
C GLU A 470 -48.26 26.77 -18.27
N ALA A 471 -48.27 26.52 -19.57
CA ALA A 471 -47.59 27.28 -20.60
C ALA A 471 -48.33 28.58 -20.97
N LYS A 472 -47.60 29.59 -21.45
CA LYS A 472 -48.06 30.52 -22.50
C LYS A 472 -46.91 31.06 -23.35
N GLN A 473 -46.95 30.65 -24.62
CA GLN A 473 -46.45 31.29 -25.86
C GLN A 473 -46.85 32.78 -25.93
N LYS A 474 -46.32 33.69 -26.76
CA LYS A 474 -45.21 33.86 -27.74
C LYS A 474 -45.42 35.30 -28.26
N ASP A 475 -44.38 36.06 -28.62
CA ASP A 475 -44.41 37.00 -29.77
C ASP A 475 -43.03 37.62 -30.04
N GLU A 476 -42.83 37.97 -31.31
CA GLU A 476 -41.56 38.08 -32.05
C GLU A 476 -41.04 39.54 -32.20
N ASN A 477 -39.73 39.62 -32.50
CA ASN A 477 -39.00 40.57 -33.36
C ASN A 477 -37.99 41.59 -32.77
N ASP A 478 -36.84 41.54 -33.47
CA ASP A 478 -35.82 42.56 -33.78
C ASP A 478 -34.61 42.77 -32.85
N ASP A 479 -33.51 42.15 -33.27
CA ASP A 479 -32.15 42.68 -33.46
C ASP A 479 -31.67 43.84 -32.56
N GLN A 480 -30.70 43.55 -31.66
CA GLN A 480 -29.42 44.27 -31.58
C GLN A 480 -28.46 43.69 -30.52
N GLU A 481 -27.20 43.56 -30.94
CA GLU A 481 -25.97 43.65 -30.15
C GLU A 481 -25.67 42.58 -29.08
N LEU A 482 -24.82 41.63 -29.48
CA LEU A 482 -24.06 40.74 -28.60
C LEU A 482 -22.93 41.52 -27.91
N ASP A 483 -23.06 41.75 -26.62
CA ASP A 483 -21.93 42.00 -25.73
C ASP A 483 -22.15 41.26 -24.39
N ASN A 484 -21.22 40.34 -24.13
CA ASN A 484 -20.72 39.84 -22.83
C ASN A 484 -21.71 39.64 -21.67
N ASP A 485 -21.97 38.37 -21.35
CA ASP A 485 -22.15 37.90 -19.96
C ASP A 485 -21.69 36.43 -19.84
N ASP A 486 -20.39 36.24 -19.66
CA ASP A 486 -19.81 35.05 -19.01
C ASP A 486 -19.83 35.33 -17.51
N HIS A 487 -20.88 34.93 -16.79
CA HIS A 487 -20.80 34.69 -15.35
C HIS A 487 -21.88 33.69 -14.91
N ASP A 488 -21.44 32.69 -14.13
CA ASP A 488 -22.21 31.80 -13.25
C ASP A 488 -22.28 30.30 -13.62
N GLU A 489 -21.17 29.69 -14.06
CA GLU A 489 -20.98 28.22 -13.94
C GLU A 489 -19.86 27.77 -12.98
N ASP A 490 -19.12 28.68 -12.34
CA ASP A 490 -17.94 28.30 -11.54
C ASP A 490 -18.22 27.90 -10.07
N ASP A 491 -19.42 28.12 -9.53
CA ASP A 491 -19.71 27.88 -8.10
C ASP A 491 -20.33 26.50 -7.78
N GLU A 492 -20.78 25.72 -8.77
CA GLU A 492 -21.21 24.33 -8.55
C GLU A 492 -20.06 23.32 -8.58
N ASP A 493 -18.98 23.60 -9.31
CA ASP A 493 -17.90 22.63 -9.54
C ASP A 493 -16.98 22.42 -8.30
N SER A 494 -16.95 23.42 -7.41
CA SER A 494 -16.22 23.36 -6.13
C SER A 494 -16.87 22.43 -5.09
N LYS A 495 -18.18 22.18 -5.17
CA LYS A 495 -18.90 21.25 -4.26
C LYS A 495 -18.91 19.80 -4.75
N ILE A 496 -18.63 19.56 -6.03
CA ILE A 496 -18.55 18.20 -6.61
C ILE A 496 -17.25 17.49 -6.22
N THR A 497 -16.19 18.23 -5.86
CA THR A 497 -14.85 17.69 -5.64
C THR A 497 -14.71 16.82 -4.37
N HIS A 498 -15.62 16.93 -3.40
CA HIS A 498 -15.50 16.28 -2.07
C HIS A 498 -16.51 15.15 -1.78
N ARG A 499 -17.42 14.80 -2.70
CA ARG A 499 -18.41 13.74 -2.44
C ARG A 499 -17.85 12.33 -2.67
N PRO A 500 -18.13 11.36 -1.77
CA PRO A 500 -17.77 9.95 -1.96
C PRO A 500 -18.52 9.39 -3.17
N VAL A 501 -17.88 8.47 -3.89
CA VAL A 501 -18.44 7.89 -5.10
C VAL A 501 -19.66 6.99 -4.76
N THR A 502 -20.78 7.22 -5.43
CA THR A 502 -22.07 6.56 -5.14
C THR A 502 -22.38 5.37 -6.05
N SER A 503 -21.62 5.13 -7.13
CA SER A 503 -21.85 4.03 -8.09
C SER A 503 -20.55 3.48 -8.70
N ILE A 504 -20.54 2.18 -9.03
CA ILE A 504 -19.42 1.47 -9.70
C ILE A 504 -19.06 2.12 -11.03
N MET A 505 -20.05 2.53 -11.83
CA MET A 505 -19.81 3.12 -13.15
C MET A 505 -19.11 4.49 -13.02
N SER A 506 -19.52 5.30 -12.05
CA SER A 506 -18.84 6.56 -11.74
C SER A 506 -17.43 6.32 -11.17
N ALA A 507 -17.23 5.26 -10.37
CA ALA A 507 -15.91 4.89 -9.87
C ALA A 507 -14.98 4.49 -11.02
N TYR A 508 -15.44 3.64 -11.94
CA TYR A 508 -14.66 3.17 -13.08
C TYR A 508 -14.33 4.29 -14.09
N ARG A 509 -15.22 5.27 -14.28
CA ARG A 509 -14.94 6.45 -15.10
C ARG A 509 -13.89 7.37 -14.46
N LEU A 510 -13.80 7.39 -13.13
CA LEU A 510 -12.80 8.16 -12.38
C LEU A 510 -11.42 7.48 -12.35
N LEU A 511 -11.33 6.19 -12.68
CA LEU A 511 -10.06 5.46 -12.71
C LEU A 511 -9.19 5.92 -13.87
N THR A 512 -7.94 6.27 -13.56
CA THR A 512 -6.93 6.51 -14.59
C THR A 512 -6.67 5.22 -15.38
N PRO A 513 -6.22 5.33 -16.65
CA PRO A 513 -5.84 4.15 -17.45
C PRO A 513 -4.87 3.22 -16.72
N SER A 514 -3.90 3.77 -16.00
CA SER A 514 -2.92 3.01 -15.21
C SER A 514 -3.57 2.14 -14.12
N VAL A 515 -4.59 2.66 -13.41
CA VAL A 515 -5.30 1.88 -12.38
C VAL A 515 -6.15 0.79 -13.01
N LYS A 516 -6.76 1.03 -14.18
CA LYS A 516 -7.51 0.01 -14.90
C LYS A 516 -6.61 -1.16 -15.30
N VAL A 517 -5.41 -0.87 -15.79
CA VAL A 517 -4.41 -1.90 -16.10
C VAL A 517 -4.01 -2.64 -14.84
N GLN A 518 -3.66 -1.96 -13.74
CA GLN A 518 -3.32 -2.63 -12.47
C GLN A 518 -4.43 -3.55 -11.94
N LEU A 519 -5.70 -3.14 -12.04
CA LEU A 519 -6.84 -4.00 -11.69
C LEU A 519 -6.95 -5.21 -12.62
N PHE A 520 -6.63 -5.04 -13.91
CA PHE A 520 -6.59 -6.14 -14.87
C PHE A 520 -5.42 -7.11 -14.62
N VAL A 521 -4.23 -6.60 -14.27
CA VAL A 521 -3.11 -7.43 -13.79
C VAL A 521 -3.51 -8.21 -12.53
N TYR A 522 -4.23 -7.57 -11.61
CA TYR A 522 -4.73 -8.22 -10.40
C TYR A 522 -5.76 -9.30 -10.70
N PHE A 523 -6.63 -9.05 -11.68
CA PHE A 523 -7.56 -10.06 -12.18
C PHE A 523 -6.81 -11.26 -12.78
N MET A 524 -5.85 -10.99 -13.67
CA MET A 524 -5.05 -12.01 -14.33
C MET A 524 -4.30 -12.91 -13.34
N LEU A 525 -3.62 -12.32 -12.36
CA LEU A 525 -2.85 -13.09 -11.37
C LEU A 525 -3.78 -13.97 -10.52
N LYS A 526 -4.95 -13.45 -10.12
CA LYS A 526 -5.91 -14.21 -9.29
C LYS A 526 -6.58 -15.31 -10.09
N TYR A 527 -6.86 -15.07 -11.37
CA TYR A 527 -7.35 -16.10 -12.28
C TYR A 527 -6.34 -17.26 -12.40
N ALA A 528 -5.08 -16.95 -12.71
CA ALA A 528 -4.03 -17.95 -12.89
C ALA A 528 -3.75 -18.75 -11.61
N MET A 529 -3.69 -18.08 -10.45
CA MET A 529 -3.55 -18.76 -9.15
C MET A 529 -4.73 -19.67 -8.85
N GLU A 530 -5.97 -19.23 -9.11
CA GLU A 530 -7.14 -20.03 -8.77
C GLU A 530 -7.23 -21.28 -9.65
N ILE A 531 -6.97 -21.18 -10.96
CA ILE A 531 -6.86 -22.35 -11.84
C ILE A 531 -5.83 -23.33 -11.27
N LEU A 532 -4.63 -22.86 -10.94
CA LEU A 532 -3.56 -23.71 -10.43
C LEU A 532 -3.95 -24.43 -9.12
N LEU A 533 -4.60 -23.73 -8.19
CA LEU A 533 -4.94 -24.28 -6.88
C LEU A 533 -6.18 -25.18 -6.95
N ALA A 534 -7.27 -24.73 -7.58
CA ALA A 534 -8.54 -25.45 -7.61
C ALA A 534 -8.52 -26.68 -8.52
N GLU A 535 -7.76 -26.65 -9.62
CA GLU A 535 -7.64 -27.79 -10.54
C GLU A 535 -6.61 -28.84 -10.04
N SER A 536 -5.79 -28.49 -9.04
CA SER A 536 -4.68 -29.33 -8.60
C SER A 536 -5.09 -30.72 -8.12
N SER A 537 -6.23 -30.85 -7.43
CA SER A 537 -6.71 -32.14 -6.94
C SER A 537 -7.10 -33.06 -8.10
N VAL A 538 -7.90 -32.55 -9.05
CA VAL A 538 -8.39 -33.27 -10.22
C VAL A 538 -7.26 -33.66 -11.18
N ILE A 539 -6.34 -32.74 -11.51
CA ILE A 539 -5.22 -33.03 -12.42
C ILE A 539 -4.32 -34.12 -11.83
N THR A 540 -3.94 -33.97 -10.56
CA THR A 540 -2.94 -34.85 -9.95
C THR A 540 -3.50 -36.23 -9.65
N GLU A 541 -4.79 -36.35 -9.37
CA GLU A 541 -5.49 -37.62 -9.31
C GLU A 541 -5.53 -38.30 -10.69
N HIS A 542 -5.94 -37.58 -11.75
CA HIS A 542 -6.08 -38.15 -13.09
C HIS A 542 -4.73 -38.54 -13.75
N TYR A 543 -3.74 -37.64 -13.74
CA TYR A 543 -2.47 -37.85 -14.45
C TYR A 543 -1.42 -38.61 -13.63
N PHE A 544 -1.44 -38.49 -12.30
CA PHE A 544 -0.39 -39.02 -11.43
C PHE A 544 -0.88 -39.96 -10.34
N ILE A 545 -2.20 -40.17 -10.21
CA ILE A 545 -2.82 -41.04 -9.20
C ILE A 545 -2.36 -40.63 -7.79
N TRP A 546 -2.35 -39.32 -7.53
CA TRP A 546 -2.02 -38.80 -6.20
C TRP A 546 -3.18 -39.02 -5.24
N SER A 547 -2.86 -39.39 -4.00
CA SER A 547 -3.84 -39.38 -2.92
C SER A 547 -4.08 -37.96 -2.42
N THR A 548 -5.25 -37.73 -1.80
CA THR A 548 -5.63 -36.47 -1.12
C THR A 548 -4.51 -35.91 -0.24
N SER A 549 -3.81 -36.76 0.52
CA SER A 549 -2.70 -36.36 1.38
C SER A 549 -1.50 -35.82 0.58
N ARG A 550 -1.16 -36.42 -0.56
CA ARG A 550 -0.06 -35.94 -1.42
C ARG A 550 -0.40 -34.59 -2.04
N VAL A 551 -1.64 -34.40 -2.49
CA VAL A 551 -2.15 -33.11 -2.99
C VAL A 551 -2.08 -32.05 -1.89
N ALA A 552 -2.55 -32.39 -0.69
CA ALA A 552 -2.53 -31.50 0.47
C ALA A 552 -1.11 -31.07 0.86
N ILE A 553 -0.15 -32.00 0.89
CA ILE A 553 1.28 -31.70 1.14
C ILE A 553 1.84 -30.80 0.03
N PHE A 554 1.57 -31.10 -1.23
CA PHE A 554 2.02 -30.29 -2.36
C PHE A 554 1.54 -28.84 -2.24
N LEU A 555 0.24 -28.63 -2.01
CA LEU A 555 -0.34 -27.29 -1.85
C LEU A 555 0.17 -26.57 -0.60
N ALA A 556 0.37 -27.28 0.51
CA ALA A 556 0.96 -26.71 1.72
C ALA A 556 2.40 -26.24 1.49
N CYS A 557 3.23 -27.05 0.82
CA CYS A 557 4.58 -26.69 0.43
C CYS A 557 4.59 -25.49 -0.53
N LEU A 558 3.70 -25.49 -1.53
CA LEU A 558 3.54 -24.39 -2.48
C LEU A 558 3.21 -23.09 -1.75
N GLY A 559 2.23 -23.08 -0.84
CA GLY A 559 1.87 -21.91 -0.05
C GLY A 559 2.95 -21.45 0.94
N LEU A 560 3.75 -22.36 1.49
CA LEU A 560 4.84 -22.00 2.41
C LEU A 560 5.95 -21.20 1.69
N THR A 561 6.11 -21.39 0.38
CA THR A 561 7.12 -20.66 -0.43
C THR A 561 6.91 -19.14 -0.44
N VAL A 562 5.71 -18.66 -0.10
CA VAL A 562 5.42 -17.21 -0.06
C VAL A 562 6.26 -16.47 0.97
N LEU A 563 6.55 -17.10 2.12
CA LEU A 563 7.32 -16.47 3.20
C LEU A 563 8.75 -16.09 2.78
N PRO A 564 9.60 -17.04 2.31
CA PRO A 564 10.95 -16.69 1.90
C PRO A 564 10.95 -15.76 0.68
N VAL A 565 10.01 -15.92 -0.25
CA VAL A 565 9.89 -15.06 -1.44
C VAL A 565 9.61 -13.60 -1.04
N ASN A 566 8.65 -13.37 -0.14
CA ASN A 566 8.33 -12.01 0.33
C ASN A 566 9.51 -11.34 1.05
N ILE A 567 10.31 -12.10 1.80
CA ILE A 567 11.53 -11.59 2.44
C ILE A 567 12.57 -11.19 1.39
N ILE A 568 12.80 -12.03 0.38
CA ILE A 568 13.76 -11.76 -0.70
C ILE A 568 13.34 -10.53 -1.51
N VAL A 569 12.07 -10.45 -1.88
CA VAL A 569 11.53 -9.32 -2.67
C VAL A 569 11.63 -8.02 -1.88
N GLY A 570 11.23 -8.04 -0.61
CA GLY A 570 11.23 -6.86 0.26
C GLY A 570 12.64 -6.34 0.58
N ASN A 571 13.61 -7.22 0.80
CA ASN A 571 14.96 -6.82 1.22
C ASN A 571 15.93 -6.59 0.05
N TYR A 572 15.86 -7.40 -1.01
CA TYR A 572 16.83 -7.36 -2.10
C TYR A 572 16.26 -6.70 -3.36
N ILE A 573 15.13 -7.19 -3.85
CA ILE A 573 14.62 -6.78 -5.17
C ILE A 573 14.10 -5.34 -5.14
N SER A 574 13.35 -4.96 -4.10
CA SER A 574 12.79 -3.61 -3.97
C SER A 574 13.84 -2.50 -3.78
N ASN A 575 15.06 -2.85 -3.37
CA ASN A 575 16.16 -1.90 -3.19
C ASN A 575 16.98 -1.70 -4.48
N ILE A 576 16.95 -2.67 -5.39
CA ILE A 576 17.77 -2.68 -6.62
C ILE A 576 16.95 -2.25 -7.84
N PHE A 577 15.69 -2.69 -7.93
CA PHE A 577 14.85 -2.51 -9.11
C PHE A 577 13.65 -1.59 -8.82
N GLU A 578 13.21 -0.86 -9.84
CA GLU A 578 11.98 -0.08 -9.75
C GLU A 578 10.75 -0.99 -9.76
N GLU A 579 9.72 -0.67 -8.97
CA GLU A 579 8.49 -1.49 -8.84
C GLU A 579 7.85 -1.86 -10.20
N ARG A 580 7.86 -0.95 -11.19
CA ARG A 580 7.31 -1.21 -12.54
C ARG A 580 8.11 -2.25 -13.34
N GLN A 581 9.42 -2.35 -13.12
CA GLN A 581 10.26 -3.36 -13.77
C GLN A 581 9.98 -4.73 -13.17
N VAL A 582 9.84 -4.79 -11.84
CA VAL A 582 9.49 -6.02 -11.12
C VAL A 582 8.09 -6.49 -11.51
N LEU A 583 7.14 -5.57 -11.71
CA LEU A 583 5.79 -5.87 -12.21
C LEU A 583 5.87 -6.58 -13.56
N LEU A 584 6.49 -5.97 -14.58
CA LEU A 584 6.56 -6.54 -15.93
C LEU A 584 7.35 -7.87 -15.94
N ALA A 585 8.47 -7.95 -15.20
CA ALA A 585 9.25 -9.17 -15.12
C ALA A 585 8.46 -10.32 -14.50
N SER A 586 7.71 -10.07 -13.42
CA SER A 586 6.88 -11.10 -12.79
C SER A 586 5.71 -11.54 -13.68
N GLU A 587 5.08 -10.64 -14.44
CA GLU A 587 4.08 -11.04 -15.45
C GLU A 587 4.65 -11.98 -16.51
N ILE A 588 5.85 -11.70 -17.02
CA ILE A 588 6.53 -12.56 -18.00
C ILE A 588 6.85 -13.92 -17.39
N ILE A 589 7.32 -13.98 -16.15
CA ILE A 589 7.63 -15.24 -15.47
C ILE A 589 6.34 -16.06 -15.21
N VAL A 590 5.22 -15.41 -14.86
CA VAL A 590 3.90 -16.07 -14.77
C VAL A 590 3.52 -16.68 -16.13
N CYS A 591 3.69 -15.94 -17.22
CA CYS A 591 3.42 -16.44 -18.57
C CYS A 591 4.28 -17.66 -18.93
N ILE A 592 5.58 -17.62 -18.60
CA ILE A 592 6.50 -18.76 -18.77
C ILE A 592 6.03 -19.96 -17.93
N GLY A 593 5.63 -19.75 -16.67
CA GLY A 593 5.10 -20.79 -15.81
C GLY A 593 3.87 -21.48 -16.41
N ILE A 594 2.91 -20.69 -16.92
CA ILE A 594 1.71 -21.19 -17.61
C ILE A 594 2.09 -21.99 -18.86
N LEU A 595 3.03 -21.49 -19.67
CA LEU A 595 3.49 -22.18 -20.89
C LEU A 595 4.15 -23.52 -20.59
N LEU A 596 4.94 -23.61 -19.52
CA LEU A 596 5.59 -24.86 -19.10
C LEU A 596 4.58 -25.91 -18.59
N SER A 597 3.39 -25.48 -18.14
CA SER A 597 2.35 -26.36 -17.61
C SER A 597 1.59 -27.12 -18.69
N PHE A 598 1.58 -26.66 -19.95
CA PHE A 598 0.86 -27.31 -21.04
C PHE A 598 1.33 -28.75 -21.30
N HIS A 599 0.36 -29.64 -21.51
CA HIS A 599 0.62 -30.99 -22.00
C HIS A 599 0.70 -30.97 -23.54
N ILE A 600 1.91 -30.92 -24.08
CA ILE A 600 2.16 -30.79 -25.53
C ILE A 600 2.59 -32.13 -26.16
N LEU A 601 3.89 -32.43 -26.19
CA LEU A 601 4.49 -33.53 -26.98
C LEU A 601 5.20 -34.59 -26.13
N VAL A 602 5.48 -34.30 -24.85
CA VAL A 602 6.20 -35.18 -23.91
C VAL A 602 5.19 -35.79 -22.94
N PRO A 603 5.35 -37.05 -22.49
CA PRO A 603 4.55 -37.60 -21.40
C PRO A 603 4.56 -36.65 -20.21
N TYR A 604 3.36 -36.29 -19.72
CA TYR A 604 3.24 -35.33 -18.63
C TYR A 604 3.93 -35.90 -17.40
N SER A 605 4.85 -35.13 -16.83
CA SER A 605 5.70 -35.60 -15.74
C SER A 605 5.46 -34.80 -14.47
N VAL A 606 5.61 -35.45 -13.32
CA VAL A 606 5.51 -34.79 -12.01
C VAL A 606 6.46 -33.58 -11.90
N PRO A 607 7.75 -33.66 -12.32
CA PRO A 607 8.64 -32.50 -12.28
C PRO A 607 8.17 -31.33 -13.15
N GLN A 608 7.57 -31.61 -14.31
CA GLN A 608 6.99 -30.56 -15.17
C GLN A 608 5.84 -29.85 -14.47
N TYR A 609 4.88 -30.61 -13.90
CA TYR A 609 3.74 -30.03 -13.18
C TYR A 609 4.19 -29.25 -11.94
N VAL A 610 5.00 -29.85 -11.07
CA VAL A 610 5.47 -29.21 -9.84
C VAL A 610 6.35 -27.99 -10.14
N GLY A 611 7.24 -28.08 -11.13
CA GLY A 611 8.12 -26.97 -11.52
C GLY A 611 7.35 -25.79 -12.13
N SER A 612 6.42 -26.07 -13.05
CA SER A 612 5.57 -25.03 -13.65
C SER A 612 4.62 -24.39 -12.63
N ALA A 613 4.03 -25.19 -11.73
CA ALA A 613 3.21 -24.71 -10.62
C ALA A 613 4.00 -23.79 -9.69
N LEU A 614 5.21 -24.19 -9.30
CA LEU A 614 6.07 -23.40 -8.43
C LEU A 614 6.45 -22.05 -9.08
N ILE A 615 6.87 -22.06 -10.34
CA ILE A 615 7.22 -20.85 -11.09
C ILE A 615 6.00 -19.91 -11.19
N THR A 616 4.85 -20.45 -11.57
CA THR A 616 3.61 -19.67 -11.74
C THR A 616 3.17 -19.05 -10.41
N PHE A 617 3.13 -19.85 -9.35
CA PHE A 617 2.65 -19.42 -8.04
C PHE A 617 3.59 -18.37 -7.41
N VAL A 618 4.90 -18.65 -7.38
CA VAL A 618 5.90 -17.72 -6.82
C VAL A 618 5.88 -16.40 -7.57
N ALA A 619 5.89 -16.43 -8.91
CA ALA A 619 5.86 -15.20 -9.70
C ALA A 619 4.55 -14.42 -9.51
N ALA A 620 3.42 -15.10 -9.40
CA ALA A 620 2.13 -14.46 -9.15
C ALA A 620 2.05 -13.81 -7.75
N GLU A 621 2.69 -14.39 -6.73
CA GLU A 621 2.77 -13.82 -5.38
C GLU A 621 3.65 -12.56 -5.34
N VAL A 622 4.81 -12.58 -6.02
CA VAL A 622 5.62 -11.37 -6.21
C VAL A 622 4.82 -10.29 -6.93
N LEU A 623 4.12 -10.67 -8.00
CA LEU A 623 3.28 -9.77 -8.79
C LEU A 623 2.16 -9.15 -7.95
N GLU A 624 1.50 -9.92 -7.06
CA GLU A 624 0.48 -9.42 -6.15
C GLU A 624 1.05 -8.34 -5.20
N GLY A 625 2.21 -8.60 -4.60
CA GLY A 625 2.85 -7.65 -3.69
C GLY A 625 3.20 -6.33 -4.37
N VAL A 626 3.80 -6.39 -5.56
CA VAL A 626 4.20 -5.22 -6.34
C VAL A 626 3.00 -4.46 -6.88
N ASN A 627 2.00 -5.17 -7.42
CA ASN A 627 0.79 -4.56 -7.96
C ASN A 627 -0.01 -3.85 -6.87
N LEU A 628 -0.10 -4.42 -5.66
CA LEU A 628 -0.76 -3.78 -4.53
C LEU A 628 -0.02 -2.50 -4.07
N SER A 629 1.32 -2.53 -4.04
CA SER A 629 2.13 -1.35 -3.74
C SER A 629 1.85 -0.23 -4.75
N LEU A 630 1.92 -0.53 -6.04
CA LEU A 630 1.67 0.44 -7.11
C LEU A 630 0.23 0.96 -7.09
N LEU A 631 -0.76 0.07 -6.89
CA LEU A 631 -2.17 0.46 -6.79
C LEU A 631 -2.38 1.44 -5.63
N SER A 632 -1.77 1.20 -4.47
CA SER A 632 -1.88 2.10 -3.32
C SER A 632 -1.31 3.51 -3.58
N ARG A 633 -0.36 3.63 -4.51
CA ARG A 633 0.30 4.90 -4.87
C ARG A 633 -0.43 5.67 -5.96
N VAL A 634 -1.04 4.97 -6.92
CA VAL A 634 -1.72 5.58 -8.08
C VAL A 634 -3.20 5.89 -7.77
N MET A 635 -3.76 5.29 -6.72
CA MET A 635 -5.17 5.47 -6.38
C MET A 635 -5.49 6.85 -5.78
N SER A 636 -6.49 7.52 -6.35
CA SER A 636 -6.94 8.85 -5.91
C SER A 636 -7.48 8.85 -4.48
N SER A 637 -7.28 9.95 -3.74
CA SER A 637 -7.86 10.18 -2.40
C SER A 637 -9.40 10.17 -2.39
N ARG A 638 -10.05 10.40 -3.54
CA ARG A 638 -11.51 10.21 -3.68
C ARG A 638 -11.93 8.74 -3.62
N LEU A 639 -11.05 7.85 -4.06
CA LEU A 639 -11.21 6.40 -4.01
C LEU A 639 -10.66 5.78 -2.71
N SER A 640 -10.11 6.57 -1.80
CA SER A 640 -9.76 6.09 -0.46
C SER A 640 -10.92 6.25 0.54
N ARG A 641 -11.97 7.03 0.20
CA ARG A 641 -13.14 7.29 1.07
C ARG A 641 -14.44 6.80 0.41
N GLY A 642 -15.35 6.24 1.21
CA GLY A 642 -16.68 5.78 0.78
C GLY A 642 -16.78 4.28 0.48
N THR A 643 -17.94 3.84 -0.02
CA THR A 643 -18.27 2.43 -0.27
C THR A 643 -17.45 1.83 -1.42
N TYR A 644 -17.28 2.57 -2.52
CA TYR A 644 -16.47 2.16 -3.68
C TYR A 644 -15.02 2.63 -3.55
N ASN A 645 -14.42 2.34 -2.40
CA ASN A 645 -12.99 2.55 -2.23
C ASN A 645 -12.21 1.51 -3.05
N GLY A 646 -10.93 1.75 -3.34
CA GLY A 646 -10.20 0.76 -4.13
C GLY A 646 -9.70 -0.46 -3.36
N GLY A 647 -9.88 -0.49 -2.04
CA GLY A 647 -9.85 -1.75 -1.28
C GLY A 647 -10.95 -2.71 -1.74
N LEU A 648 -12.17 -2.19 -1.94
CA LEU A 648 -13.29 -2.91 -2.55
C LEU A 648 -12.96 -3.24 -4.01
N LEU A 649 -12.52 -2.29 -4.84
CA LEU A 649 -12.25 -2.57 -6.26
C LEU A 649 -11.19 -3.66 -6.48
N SER A 650 -10.10 -3.66 -5.70
CA SER A 650 -9.11 -4.73 -5.76
C SER A 650 -9.68 -6.07 -5.26
N THR A 651 -10.49 -6.05 -4.20
CA THR A 651 -11.16 -7.27 -3.70
C THR A 651 -12.10 -7.83 -4.74
N GLU A 652 -12.92 -6.98 -5.37
CA GLU A 652 -13.87 -7.35 -6.43
C GLU A 652 -13.17 -7.90 -7.66
N ALA A 653 -12.12 -7.24 -8.15
CA ALA A 653 -11.36 -7.73 -9.30
C ALA A 653 -10.79 -9.13 -9.04
N GLY A 654 -10.23 -9.36 -7.84
CA GLY A 654 -9.70 -10.66 -7.46
C GLY A 654 -10.78 -11.73 -7.27
N THR A 655 -11.90 -11.40 -6.61
CA THR A 655 -12.99 -12.35 -6.40
C THR A 655 -13.69 -12.72 -7.70
N LEU A 656 -13.92 -11.75 -8.59
CA LEU A 656 -14.47 -12.00 -9.92
C LEU A 656 -13.57 -12.91 -10.74
N ALA A 657 -12.25 -12.74 -10.65
CA ALA A 657 -11.29 -13.62 -11.31
C ALA A 657 -11.44 -15.07 -10.85
N ARG A 658 -11.62 -15.30 -9.55
CA ARG A 658 -11.85 -16.65 -8.98
C ARG A 658 -13.14 -17.26 -9.50
N VAL A 659 -14.25 -16.51 -9.46
CA VAL A 659 -15.54 -16.97 -9.99
C VAL A 659 -15.43 -17.44 -11.44
N ILE A 660 -14.73 -16.66 -12.27
CA ILE A 660 -14.56 -17.01 -13.69
C ILE A 660 -13.62 -18.21 -13.83
N ALA A 661 -12.53 -18.29 -13.05
CA ALA A 661 -11.61 -19.43 -13.06
C ALA A 661 -12.31 -20.75 -12.68
N ASP A 662 -13.03 -20.75 -11.55
CA ASP A 662 -13.79 -21.90 -11.06
C ASP A 662 -14.88 -22.33 -12.05
N GLY A 663 -15.56 -21.36 -12.67
CA GLY A 663 -16.50 -21.59 -13.75
C GLY A 663 -15.83 -22.22 -14.98
N THR A 664 -14.63 -21.77 -15.35
CA THR A 664 -13.84 -22.35 -16.45
C THR A 664 -13.47 -23.81 -16.15
N ILE A 665 -13.09 -24.15 -14.91
CA ILE A 665 -12.75 -25.54 -14.53
C ILE A 665 -13.96 -26.45 -14.74
N THR A 666 -15.12 -26.09 -14.18
CA THR A 666 -16.33 -26.92 -14.32
C THR A 666 -16.80 -26.99 -15.78
N LEU A 667 -16.76 -25.89 -16.53
CA LEU A 667 -17.12 -25.90 -17.95
C LEU A 667 -16.18 -26.79 -18.78
N SER A 668 -14.88 -26.73 -18.50
CA SER A 668 -13.86 -27.55 -19.16
C SER A 668 -14.02 -29.03 -18.82
N GLY A 669 -14.53 -29.34 -17.63
CA GLY A 669 -14.88 -30.71 -17.21
C GLY A 669 -15.88 -31.41 -18.13
N TYR A 670 -16.81 -30.67 -18.75
CA TYR A 670 -17.75 -31.25 -19.72
C TYR A 670 -17.09 -31.69 -21.04
N LEU A 671 -15.90 -31.18 -21.35
CA LEU A 671 -15.12 -31.55 -22.54
C LEU A 671 -14.24 -32.80 -22.32
N GLY A 672 -14.28 -33.38 -21.12
CA GLY A 672 -13.57 -34.59 -20.72
C GLY A 672 -12.27 -34.32 -19.96
N GLU A 673 -11.99 -35.17 -18.96
CA GLU A 673 -10.84 -35.01 -18.03
C GLU A 673 -9.48 -35.02 -18.73
N SER A 674 -9.33 -35.76 -19.84
CA SER A 674 -8.06 -35.88 -20.57
C SER A 674 -7.61 -34.61 -21.29
N ARG A 675 -8.50 -33.65 -21.50
CA ARG A 675 -8.19 -32.33 -22.08
C ARG A 675 -8.31 -31.20 -21.08
N LEU A 676 -8.70 -31.49 -19.84
CA LEU A 676 -9.02 -30.49 -18.81
C LEU A 676 -7.88 -29.46 -18.67
N LEU A 677 -6.67 -29.94 -18.40
CA LEU A 677 -5.46 -29.13 -18.21
C LEU A 677 -5.21 -28.13 -19.35
N ASN A 678 -5.23 -28.60 -20.60
CA ASN A 678 -4.93 -27.72 -21.74
C ASN A 678 -6.07 -26.71 -22.01
N VAL A 679 -7.31 -27.11 -21.74
CA VAL A 679 -8.48 -26.24 -21.96
C VAL A 679 -8.56 -25.16 -20.89
N THR A 680 -8.25 -25.45 -19.63
CA THR A 680 -8.24 -24.47 -18.53
C THR A 680 -7.06 -23.50 -18.63
N LEU A 681 -5.89 -23.96 -19.11
CA LEU A 681 -4.69 -23.12 -19.27
C LEU A 681 -4.78 -22.14 -20.46
N LEU A 682 -5.57 -22.43 -21.50
CA LEU A 682 -5.64 -21.59 -22.69
C LEU A 682 -6.22 -20.18 -22.40
N PRO A 683 -7.35 -20.04 -21.67
CA PRO A 683 -7.80 -18.74 -21.18
C PRO A 683 -6.76 -18.05 -20.27
N SER A 684 -6.09 -18.79 -19.38
CA SER A 684 -5.05 -18.24 -18.50
C SER A 684 -3.92 -17.59 -19.32
N LEU A 685 -3.45 -18.27 -20.36
CA LEU A 685 -2.41 -17.78 -21.26
C LEU A 685 -2.86 -16.52 -22.01
N PHE A 686 -4.08 -16.53 -22.55
CA PHE A 686 -4.63 -15.38 -23.29
C PHE A 686 -4.77 -14.14 -22.40
N ILE A 687 -5.30 -14.30 -21.18
CA ILE A 687 -5.44 -13.20 -20.21
C ILE A 687 -4.05 -12.70 -19.79
N CYS A 688 -3.09 -13.60 -19.58
CA CYS A 688 -1.71 -13.24 -19.22
C CYS A 688 -1.01 -12.42 -20.32
N ILE A 689 -1.06 -12.87 -21.58
CA ILE A 689 -0.48 -12.14 -22.73
C ILE A 689 -1.16 -10.76 -22.87
N SER A 690 -2.49 -10.72 -22.75
CA SER A 690 -3.23 -9.45 -22.82
C SER A 690 -2.83 -8.48 -21.70
N SER A 691 -2.58 -9.00 -20.50
CA SER A 691 -2.09 -8.22 -19.34
C SER A 691 -0.72 -7.61 -19.63
N ILE A 692 0.23 -8.41 -20.11
CA ILE A 692 1.58 -7.96 -20.48
C ILE A 692 1.52 -6.85 -21.53
N VAL A 693 0.70 -7.01 -22.56
CA VAL A 693 0.52 -5.99 -23.61
C VAL A 693 -0.04 -4.69 -23.01
N ALA A 694 -1.05 -4.78 -22.14
CA ALA A 694 -1.63 -3.61 -21.47
C ALA A 694 -0.63 -2.90 -20.54
N THR A 695 0.18 -3.67 -19.80
CA THR A 695 1.26 -3.16 -18.95
C THR A 695 2.33 -2.45 -19.78
N CYS A 696 2.74 -3.01 -20.91
CA CYS A 696 3.70 -2.37 -21.83
C CYS A 696 3.18 -1.04 -22.37
N ILE A 697 1.90 -0.96 -22.75
CA ILE A 697 1.28 0.29 -23.25
C ILE A 697 1.24 1.38 -22.17
N THR A 698 0.97 1.01 -20.92
CA THR A 698 0.84 1.95 -19.80
C THR A 698 2.11 2.10 -18.96
N TYR A 699 3.21 1.49 -19.37
CA TYR A 699 4.45 1.38 -18.59
C TYR A 699 5.00 2.72 -18.10
N ASN A 700 4.97 3.74 -18.96
CA ASN A 700 5.44 5.09 -18.63
C ASN A 700 4.47 5.88 -17.75
N SER A 701 3.20 5.47 -17.68
CA SER A 701 2.12 6.13 -16.92
C SER A 701 1.88 5.53 -15.54
N LEU A 702 2.66 4.52 -15.14
CA LEU A 702 2.61 3.88 -13.82
C LEU A 702 3.24 4.74 -12.70
N TYR A 703 3.63 5.99 -12.99
CA TYR A 703 4.27 6.95 -12.07
C TYR A 703 3.73 8.38 -12.18
#